data_AF-A0A4Q7NAU7-F1
#
_entry.id   AF-A0A4Q7NAU7-F1
#
_cell.length_a   1.000
_cell.length_b   1.000
_cell.length_c   1.000
_cell.angle_alpha   90.00
_cell.angle_beta   90.00
_cell.angle_gamma   90.00
#
_symmetry.space_group_name_H-M   'P 1'
#
loop_
_entity.id
_entity.type
_entity.pdbx_description
1 polymer ?
#
loop_
_entity_poly.entity_id
_entity_poly.type
_entity_poly.pdbx_seq_one_letter_code
_entity_poly.pdbx_strand_id
1 'polypeptide(L)'
;MPHPSPRRRRAAALGCALATAGLALTAVQPAARATTTVKDDDGVITWDVNDASRGDVDDGSIATGGAPFQNGNGTNPFDGFGALRTTVSGRGVTAAASGSGHILRGFGLTYDGVDGWVTTAPVTLGGVRFSRSILVDPTHHWTRYVDTVTNIASRPRKVRVSFGGGVGYSTAGFPVSLMSQGGAHPADWTYVAATSSGDAHLATDDSWAVISDSVDGTAAKPAKHGPRGVLTGRADAYSDFRFASRVFSSSYAQGPRQGEADYLGVDNTLSLSAGRTASVVHFVTAAAPEKTATAGQQAAVVQGVLQSLTAALPLSDLTPAALCTVANLDVTSVAGYDAATCAKQVPLGPTAQPPVVPPTTTSRYPVAEKTVAQMLADMAAGRTTSVAITQAYIDRIAAYDRGQSGLNSYLYLDVAHALAEARAADAARAKGATGALLGIPVALKDLYDTKDMPTTGGSLALAGSRPTTDATAVARLRAAGAVILGKLNLSEFAWSGNYSQSGVGGSTYNPYDTDRSAAGSSGGTGASTAASLNAFSMGTDSCGSLQGVSGVTGLDTIRATRGLTSLAGVFPLEGFQDSAGPMTRSITDLATALTVLAGTDSKDALTAKATAHVPAGGYTTFLKAGALSGKRLGYLDYFPSQYADAAVSTHFSGVLAKLKSSGATVVDVTSGFNAATSKRSTAYYASGVWSSAHYRHDINAFLAANKGFTVKDVKQIAASGKAIPFLQSALEAAAKAKDPSAADLAKTAAAKKALAGAIEGFMKAHHLDALVYPTNADDPAIADGDRGFNQNCQISADSGLPGVTVATGTDTHGLPVGLEFLGASWTDGQLLGLAYSYEQHAKGTTVGRKAPKGYGNLAYARVS
;
A
#
# COMPACT_ATOMS: atom_id res chain seq x y z
N MET A 1 5.62 -27.89 -82.09
CA MET A 1 5.91 -28.57 -80.81
C MET A 1 7.24 -28.03 -80.27
N PRO A 2 7.42 -27.79 -78.95
CA PRO A 2 6.48 -27.90 -77.84
C PRO A 2 6.14 -26.55 -77.12
N HIS A 3 5.14 -26.69 -76.25
CA HIS A 3 4.21 -25.78 -75.56
C HIS A 3 4.76 -25.04 -74.29
N PRO A 4 3.99 -24.17 -73.58
CA PRO A 4 4.42 -22.82 -73.17
C PRO A 4 4.26 -22.46 -71.66
N SER A 5 4.74 -21.26 -71.30
CA SER A 5 4.41 -20.24 -70.24
C SER A 5 3.36 -20.55 -69.11
N PRO A 6 3.33 -19.85 -67.92
CA PRO A 6 3.15 -18.38 -67.87
C PRO A 6 3.67 -17.58 -66.64
N ARG A 7 3.61 -16.25 -66.84
CA ARG A 7 3.82 -15.14 -65.89
C ARG A 7 2.68 -14.98 -64.87
N ARG A 8 3.07 -14.51 -63.68
CA ARG A 8 2.45 -13.51 -62.78
C ARG A 8 0.92 -13.32 -62.84
N ARG A 9 0.25 -13.67 -61.73
CA ARG A 9 -0.88 -12.90 -61.18
C ARG A 9 -0.69 -12.67 -59.68
N ARG A 10 -1.00 -11.45 -59.26
CA ARG A 10 -1.07 -10.97 -57.88
C ARG A 10 -2.17 -11.73 -57.13
N ALA A 11 -1.88 -12.20 -55.93
CA ALA A 11 -2.87 -12.50 -54.91
C ALA A 11 -2.43 -11.80 -53.63
N ALA A 12 -3.23 -10.82 -53.21
CA ALA A 12 -3.15 -10.19 -51.90
C ALA A 12 -3.60 -11.21 -50.86
N ALA A 13 -2.73 -11.54 -49.90
CA ALA A 13 -3.12 -12.23 -48.69
C ALA A 13 -3.03 -11.22 -47.55
N LEU A 14 -4.21 -10.87 -47.00
CA LEU A 14 -4.35 -10.19 -45.72
C LEU A 14 -3.64 -11.02 -44.64
N GLY A 15 -2.50 -10.54 -44.17
CA GLY A 15 -1.88 -11.01 -42.94
C GLY A 15 -2.44 -10.22 -41.75
N CYS A 16 -3.62 -10.57 -41.26
CA CYS A 16 -3.99 -10.22 -39.89
C CYS A 16 -3.08 -11.03 -38.95
N ALA A 17 -1.98 -10.41 -38.51
CA ALA A 17 -1.23 -10.90 -37.38
C ALA A 17 -2.09 -10.74 -36.12
N LEU A 18 -2.84 -11.79 -35.79
CA LEU A 18 -3.30 -12.03 -34.42
C LEU A 18 -2.05 -12.20 -33.56
N ALA A 19 -1.55 -11.09 -33.02
CA ALA A 19 -0.59 -11.12 -31.93
C ALA A 19 -1.35 -11.60 -30.68
N THR A 20 -1.51 -12.93 -30.56
CA THR A 20 -1.75 -13.58 -29.29
C THR A 20 -0.50 -13.39 -28.44
N ALA A 21 -0.36 -12.22 -27.81
CA ALA A 21 0.53 -12.06 -26.67
C ALA A 21 -0.12 -12.81 -25.50
N GLY A 22 0.01 -14.13 -25.52
CA GLY A 22 -0.20 -14.94 -24.34
C GLY A 22 0.90 -14.60 -23.35
N LEU A 23 0.61 -13.73 -22.40
CA LEU A 23 1.38 -13.62 -21.16
C LEU A 23 1.11 -14.89 -20.34
N ALA A 24 1.70 -16.01 -20.76
CA ALA A 24 2.02 -17.07 -19.84
C ALA A 24 3.26 -16.57 -19.06
N LEU A 25 3.05 -15.97 -17.89
CA LEU A 25 4.09 -15.84 -16.87
C LEU A 25 4.37 -17.25 -16.30
N THR A 26 4.87 -18.15 -17.14
CA THR A 26 5.32 -19.49 -16.76
C THR A 26 6.84 -19.47 -16.68
N ALA A 27 7.34 -18.97 -15.54
CA ALA A 27 8.57 -19.40 -14.90
C ALA A 27 8.60 -18.72 -13.54
N VAL A 28 8.51 -19.49 -12.45
CA VAL A 28 8.91 -19.01 -11.13
C VAL A 28 10.41 -18.79 -11.20
N GLN A 29 10.83 -17.59 -11.62
CA GLN A 29 12.22 -17.18 -11.54
C GLN A 29 12.64 -17.05 -10.05
N PRO A 30 13.90 -17.33 -9.68
CA PRO A 30 14.35 -17.37 -8.29
C PRO A 30 14.23 -16.01 -7.59
N ALA A 31 14.20 -16.06 -6.25
CA ALA A 31 13.87 -15.00 -5.30
C ALA A 31 14.80 -13.77 -5.36
N ALA A 32 14.21 -12.57 -5.40
CA ALA A 32 14.85 -11.33 -4.95
C ALA A 32 14.03 -10.80 -3.76
N ARG A 33 14.72 -10.35 -2.71
CA ARG A 33 14.08 -9.74 -1.52
C ARG A 33 13.47 -8.39 -1.93
N ALA A 34 12.51 -7.89 -1.15
CA ALA A 34 11.91 -6.57 -1.38
C ALA A 34 12.90 -5.41 -1.13
N THR A 35 13.95 -5.67 -0.34
CA THR A 35 15.08 -4.80 -0.05
C THR A 35 16.37 -5.61 0.02
N THR A 36 17.50 -4.97 -0.27
CA THR A 36 18.85 -5.50 -0.03
C THR A 36 19.52 -4.72 1.10
N THR A 37 20.00 -5.46 2.12
CA THR A 37 20.61 -4.89 3.33
C THR A 37 22.13 -4.89 3.24
N VAL A 38 22.75 -3.72 3.42
CA VAL A 38 24.17 -3.56 3.76
C VAL A 38 24.28 -3.11 5.21
N LYS A 39 25.27 -3.61 5.95
CA LYS A 39 25.49 -3.28 7.37
C LYS A 39 26.89 -2.73 7.56
N ASP A 40 27.03 -1.85 8.55
CA ASP A 40 28.36 -1.50 9.08
C ASP A 40 29.01 -2.69 9.80
N ASP A 41 30.30 -2.55 10.11
CA ASP A 41 31.12 -3.62 10.70
C ASP A 41 30.57 -4.12 12.04
N ASP A 42 29.94 -3.24 12.82
CA ASP A 42 29.33 -3.55 14.12
C ASP A 42 27.86 -4.00 14.01
N GLY A 43 27.26 -3.91 12.83
CA GLY A 43 25.84 -4.20 12.57
C GLY A 43 24.86 -3.25 13.26
N VAL A 44 25.31 -2.06 13.63
CA VAL A 44 24.54 -1.00 14.31
C VAL A 44 23.74 -0.18 13.31
N ILE A 45 24.35 0.16 12.17
CA ILE A 45 23.70 0.91 11.08
C ILE A 45 23.40 -0.05 9.93
N THR A 46 22.17 0.01 9.43
CA THR A 46 21.72 -0.77 8.28
C THR A 46 21.22 0.12 7.17
N TRP A 47 21.63 -0.19 5.94
CA TRP A 47 21.11 0.43 4.72
C TRP A 47 20.27 -0.61 3.99
N ASP A 48 18.96 -0.49 4.15
CA ASP A 48 17.98 -1.36 3.53
C ASP A 48 17.49 -0.71 2.24
N VAL A 49 18.24 -0.90 1.14
CA VAL A 49 17.95 -0.25 -0.14
C VAL A 49 16.75 -0.93 -0.82
N ASN A 50 15.76 -0.11 -1.24
CA ASN A 50 14.62 -0.55 -2.06
C ASN A 50 15.07 -0.80 -3.50
N ASP A 51 15.56 -2.01 -3.78
CA ASP A 51 16.17 -2.41 -5.06
C ASP A 51 15.47 -3.61 -5.73
N ALA A 52 14.25 -3.94 -5.29
CA ALA A 52 13.53 -5.09 -5.80
C ALA A 52 13.18 -4.92 -7.29
N SER A 53 13.97 -5.56 -8.15
CA SER A 53 13.71 -5.67 -9.59
C SER A 53 12.32 -6.25 -9.95
N ARG A 54 11.62 -6.88 -9.00
CA ARG A 54 10.24 -7.35 -9.15
C ARG A 54 9.28 -6.52 -8.31
N GLY A 55 8.27 -5.95 -8.97
CA GLY A 55 7.18 -5.24 -8.30
C GLY A 55 7.25 -3.72 -8.39
N ASP A 56 8.18 -3.17 -9.17
CA ASP A 56 8.28 -1.72 -9.41
C ASP A 56 8.45 -0.89 -8.11
N VAL A 57 9.02 -1.50 -7.05
CA VAL A 57 9.40 -0.83 -5.78
C VAL A 57 10.78 -0.20 -5.84
N ASP A 58 11.44 -0.42 -6.95
CA ASP A 58 12.81 -0.03 -7.16
C ASP A 58 12.94 1.49 -7.41
N ASP A 59 12.81 2.27 -6.33
CA ASP A 59 13.16 3.69 -6.26
C ASP A 59 14.57 3.92 -5.71
N GLY A 60 15.16 2.91 -5.05
CA GLY A 60 16.47 2.99 -4.42
C GLY A 60 16.50 3.78 -3.12
N SER A 61 15.37 4.16 -2.52
CA SER A 61 15.37 4.80 -1.20
C SER A 61 15.80 3.82 -0.10
N ILE A 62 16.28 4.34 1.03
CA ILE A 62 16.61 3.55 2.22
C ILE A 62 15.32 3.35 3.02
N ALA A 63 14.85 2.11 3.06
CA ALA A 63 13.71 1.70 3.87
C ALA A 63 14.06 1.74 5.37
N THR A 64 13.03 1.82 6.20
CA THR A 64 13.14 2.06 7.65
C THR A 64 13.69 0.89 8.48
N GLY A 65 14.33 -0.11 7.85
CA GLY A 65 14.96 -1.23 8.55
C GLY A 65 14.05 -2.09 9.42
N GLY A 66 12.73 -2.02 9.20
CA GLY A 66 11.82 -3.10 9.56
C GLY A 66 11.14 -3.06 10.92
N ALA A 67 10.43 -1.97 11.23
CA ALA A 67 9.46 -1.99 12.32
C ALA A 67 8.15 -1.27 11.98
N PRO A 68 7.36 -1.74 10.99
CA PRO A 68 6.08 -1.15 10.61
C PRO A 68 5.02 -1.36 11.68
N PHE A 69 5.08 -0.55 12.73
CA PHE A 69 3.94 -0.07 13.51
C PHE A 69 3.05 -1.07 14.26
N GLN A 70 3.51 -2.29 14.57
CA GLN A 70 2.79 -3.10 15.56
C GLN A 70 3.59 -3.53 16.79
N ASN A 71 4.93 -3.66 16.74
CA ASN A 71 5.73 -4.08 17.92
C ASN A 71 7.27 -3.88 17.81
N GLY A 72 7.80 -3.07 16.89
CA GLY A 72 9.26 -3.04 16.65
C GLY A 72 9.99 -1.83 17.25
N ASN A 73 11.11 -2.08 17.95
CA ASN A 73 12.08 -1.08 18.41
C ASN A 73 13.10 -0.75 17.29
N GLY A 74 12.65 -0.45 16.07
CA GLY A 74 13.57 -0.19 14.94
C GLY A 74 14.56 0.93 15.28
N THR A 75 15.86 0.70 15.04
CA THR A 75 16.94 1.65 15.34
C THR A 75 17.49 2.36 14.09
N ASN A 76 17.01 2.00 12.90
CA ASN A 76 17.42 2.65 11.66
C ASN A 76 16.91 4.11 11.68
N PRO A 77 17.78 5.11 11.46
CA PRO A 77 17.39 6.52 11.50
C PRO A 77 16.74 7.03 10.19
N PHE A 78 16.75 6.23 9.14
CA PHE A 78 16.14 6.57 7.85
C PHE A 78 14.68 6.12 7.80
N ASP A 79 13.81 6.97 7.23
CA ASP A 79 12.39 6.68 7.08
C ASP A 79 11.92 6.84 5.62
N GLY A 80 12.35 5.93 4.75
CA GLY A 80 12.13 6.07 3.30
C GLY A 80 12.93 7.24 2.72
N PHE A 81 14.23 7.32 3.02
CA PHE A 81 15.08 8.45 2.63
C PHE A 81 15.92 8.15 1.39
N GLY A 82 15.93 9.08 0.44
CA GLY A 82 16.69 8.98 -0.81
C GLY A 82 15.81 8.80 -2.05
N ALA A 83 14.50 8.92 -1.93
CA ALA A 83 13.56 8.85 -3.05
C ALA A 83 13.77 10.03 -4.03
N LEU A 84 13.50 9.79 -5.32
CA LEU A 84 13.48 10.86 -6.34
C LEU A 84 12.07 11.21 -6.75
N ARG A 85 11.68 12.47 -6.54
CA ARG A 85 10.44 13.01 -7.10
C ARG A 85 10.78 14.02 -8.18
N THR A 86 10.19 13.86 -9.37
CA THR A 86 10.57 14.69 -10.52
C THR A 86 9.38 15.28 -11.24
N THR A 87 9.60 16.43 -11.88
CA THR A 87 8.64 17.02 -12.81
C THR A 87 9.37 17.51 -14.05
N VAL A 88 8.91 17.03 -15.21
CA VAL A 88 9.44 17.41 -16.52
C VAL A 88 8.50 18.41 -17.17
N SER A 89 9.05 19.54 -17.60
CA SER A 89 8.29 20.59 -18.29
C SER A 89 8.97 21.02 -19.58
N GLY A 90 8.15 21.49 -20.52
CA GLY A 90 8.60 21.95 -21.82
C GLY A 90 7.52 21.80 -22.88
N ARG A 91 7.75 22.37 -24.06
CA ARG A 91 6.79 22.32 -25.16
C ARG A 91 6.47 20.87 -25.55
N GLY A 92 5.19 20.51 -25.54
CA GLY A 92 4.71 19.18 -25.92
C GLY A 92 4.78 18.12 -24.81
N VAL A 93 5.13 18.49 -23.57
CA VAL A 93 4.96 17.61 -22.41
C VAL A 93 3.53 17.77 -21.89
N THR A 94 2.75 16.70 -21.87
CA THR A 94 1.41 16.68 -21.27
C THR A 94 1.52 16.52 -19.76
N ALA A 95 0.45 16.81 -19.00
CA ALA A 95 0.43 16.57 -17.55
C ALA A 95 0.64 15.10 -17.18
N ALA A 96 0.19 14.15 -18.02
CA ALA A 96 0.47 12.74 -17.83
C ALA A 96 1.95 12.40 -18.11
N ALA A 97 2.54 13.02 -19.13
CA ALA A 97 3.93 12.79 -19.51
C ALA A 97 4.94 13.58 -18.65
N SER A 98 4.50 14.59 -17.89
CA SER A 98 5.40 15.39 -17.04
C SER A 98 5.91 14.63 -15.83
N GLY A 99 5.25 13.51 -15.50
CA GLY A 99 5.27 12.88 -14.16
C GLY A 99 4.59 13.83 -13.21
N SER A 100 3.49 13.41 -12.62
CA SER A 100 2.61 14.23 -11.77
C SER A 100 3.27 14.67 -10.45
N GLY A 101 4.60 14.71 -10.38
CA GLY A 101 5.35 14.72 -9.15
C GLY A 101 5.00 13.45 -8.39
N HIS A 102 5.52 12.30 -8.80
CA HIS A 102 5.53 11.09 -7.98
C HIS A 102 6.97 10.60 -7.85
N ILE A 103 7.21 9.77 -6.85
CA ILE A 103 8.46 9.05 -6.66
C ILE A 103 8.73 8.22 -7.92
N LEU A 104 9.92 8.39 -8.49
CA LEU A 104 10.39 7.61 -9.63
C LEU A 104 10.76 6.21 -9.16
N ARG A 105 10.28 5.21 -9.89
CA ARG A 105 10.49 3.80 -9.62
C ARG A 105 10.77 3.02 -10.89
N GLY A 106 11.30 1.81 -10.72
CA GLY A 106 11.57 0.88 -11.80
C GLY A 106 12.88 1.17 -12.51
N PHE A 107 13.93 1.58 -11.77
CA PHE A 107 15.28 1.78 -12.30
C PHE A 107 15.97 0.47 -12.75
N GLY A 108 15.37 -0.69 -12.47
CA GLY A 108 16.03 -1.98 -12.55
C GLY A 108 17.35 -2.02 -11.79
N LEU A 109 17.43 -1.48 -10.58
CA LEU A 109 18.66 -1.49 -9.78
C LEU A 109 19.16 -2.93 -9.62
N THR A 110 20.44 -3.12 -9.92
CA THR A 110 21.13 -4.40 -9.73
C THR A 110 22.24 -4.19 -8.73
N TYR A 111 22.12 -4.89 -7.60
CA TYR A 111 23.15 -4.97 -6.58
C TYR A 111 24.38 -5.73 -7.12
N ASP A 112 25.57 -5.20 -6.89
CA ASP A 112 26.83 -5.83 -7.31
C ASP A 112 27.27 -7.00 -6.42
N GLY A 113 26.58 -7.21 -5.30
CA GLY A 113 26.87 -8.26 -4.32
C GLY A 113 27.72 -7.78 -3.14
N VAL A 114 28.15 -6.52 -3.11
CA VAL A 114 29.07 -5.97 -2.11
C VAL A 114 28.48 -4.73 -1.44
N ASP A 115 28.25 -3.66 -2.21
CA ASP A 115 27.86 -2.34 -1.67
C ASP A 115 27.31 -1.36 -2.72
N GLY A 116 27.23 -1.75 -4.00
CA GLY A 116 26.86 -0.88 -5.10
C GLY A 116 25.60 -1.32 -5.85
N TRP A 117 24.84 -0.35 -6.36
CA TRP A 117 23.70 -0.55 -7.24
C TRP A 117 23.81 0.29 -8.50
N VAL A 118 23.42 -0.29 -9.62
CA VAL A 118 23.33 0.40 -10.92
C VAL A 118 22.01 0.16 -11.62
N THR A 119 21.49 1.20 -12.25
CA THR A 119 20.30 1.13 -13.12
C THR A 119 20.55 0.18 -14.30
N THR A 120 19.68 -0.81 -14.48
CA THR A 120 19.63 -1.62 -15.71
C THR A 120 18.45 -1.26 -16.62
N ALA A 121 17.44 -0.59 -16.08
CA ALA A 121 16.25 -0.14 -16.79
C ALA A 121 16.00 1.36 -16.51
N PRO A 122 16.56 2.28 -17.31
CA PRO A 122 16.37 3.70 -17.07
C PRO A 122 14.90 4.14 -17.13
N VAL A 123 14.46 4.92 -16.15
CA VAL A 123 13.11 5.47 -16.08
C VAL A 123 12.98 6.62 -17.09
N THR A 124 11.92 6.64 -17.90
CA THR A 124 11.74 7.68 -18.93
C THR A 124 10.42 8.43 -18.74
N LEU A 125 10.51 9.76 -18.66
CA LEU A 125 9.37 10.64 -18.40
C LEU A 125 9.50 11.93 -19.21
N GLY A 126 8.47 12.32 -19.96
CA GLY A 126 8.45 13.61 -20.68
C GLY A 126 9.54 13.78 -21.74
N GLY A 127 10.16 12.69 -22.20
CA GLY A 127 11.35 12.70 -23.06
C GLY A 127 12.65 13.01 -22.31
N VAL A 128 12.68 12.73 -21.02
CA VAL A 128 13.86 12.77 -20.15
C VAL A 128 14.07 11.37 -19.59
N ARG A 129 15.30 10.90 -19.63
CA ARG A 129 15.73 9.63 -19.05
C ARG A 129 16.42 9.89 -17.71
N PHE A 130 16.04 9.09 -16.72
CA PHE A 130 16.60 9.07 -15.38
C PHE A 130 17.33 7.75 -15.17
N SER A 131 18.51 7.84 -14.58
CA SER A 131 19.29 6.68 -14.13
C SER A 131 19.92 7.03 -12.79
N ARG A 132 20.06 6.03 -11.94
CA ARG A 132 20.58 6.13 -10.60
C ARG A 132 21.68 5.09 -10.39
N SER A 133 22.73 5.50 -9.70
CA SER A 133 23.64 4.57 -9.02
C SER A 133 23.72 4.88 -7.54
N ILE A 134 23.82 3.84 -6.73
CA ILE A 134 23.93 3.92 -5.28
C ILE A 134 25.23 3.24 -4.88
N LEU A 135 25.96 3.81 -3.93
CA LEU A 135 27.13 3.18 -3.31
C LEU A 135 27.04 3.38 -1.81
N VAL A 136 27.07 2.30 -1.04
CA VAL A 136 27.13 2.33 0.42
C VAL A 136 28.58 2.16 0.85
N ASP A 137 29.09 3.01 1.73
CA ASP A 137 30.37 2.81 2.39
C ASP A 137 30.10 2.50 3.86
N PRO A 138 30.04 1.20 4.23
CA PRO A 138 29.70 0.79 5.59
C PRO A 138 30.79 1.17 6.60
N THR A 139 32.05 1.31 6.16
CA THR A 139 33.20 1.65 7.01
C THR A 139 33.21 3.12 7.39
N HIS A 140 32.80 4.00 6.47
CA HIS A 140 32.76 5.45 6.71
C HIS A 140 31.33 5.98 6.95
N HIS A 141 30.36 5.07 7.06
CA HIS A 141 28.95 5.34 7.41
C HIS A 141 28.24 6.34 6.49
N TRP A 142 28.43 6.22 5.17
CA TRP A 142 27.68 7.04 4.21
C TRP A 142 27.15 6.23 3.02
N THR A 143 26.17 6.78 2.33
CA THR A 143 25.62 6.27 1.07
C THR A 143 25.59 7.41 0.08
N ARG A 144 26.04 7.14 -1.14
CA ARG A 144 26.09 8.10 -2.25
C ARG A 144 25.06 7.75 -3.31
N TYR A 145 24.34 8.76 -3.76
CA TYR A 145 23.43 8.70 -4.89
C TYR A 145 23.97 9.54 -6.03
N VAL A 146 23.98 8.98 -7.25
CA VAL A 146 24.27 9.73 -8.49
C VAL A 146 23.08 9.61 -9.42
N ASP A 147 22.31 10.68 -9.50
CA ASP A 147 21.06 10.73 -10.25
C ASP A 147 21.27 11.46 -11.57
N THR A 148 21.43 10.66 -12.64
CA THR A 148 21.72 11.11 -14.00
C THR A 148 20.44 11.40 -14.78
N VAL A 149 20.32 12.63 -15.30
CA VAL A 149 19.17 13.14 -16.02
C VAL A 149 19.57 13.52 -17.44
N THR A 150 19.07 12.79 -18.43
CA THR A 150 19.40 12.99 -19.86
C THR A 150 18.17 13.43 -20.64
N ASN A 151 18.25 14.58 -21.31
CA ASN A 151 17.21 15.02 -22.24
C ASN A 151 17.33 14.26 -23.57
N ILE A 152 16.48 13.26 -23.77
CA ILE A 152 16.42 12.45 -24.99
C ILE A 152 15.40 13.00 -26.00
N ALA A 153 14.68 14.08 -25.66
CA ALA A 153 13.79 14.76 -26.59
C ALA A 153 14.59 15.62 -27.58
N SER A 154 14.00 15.86 -28.75
CA SER A 154 14.54 16.78 -29.76
C SER A 154 14.42 18.27 -29.40
N ARG A 155 13.99 18.59 -28.17
CA ARG A 155 13.72 19.95 -27.70
C ARG A 155 14.20 20.14 -26.27
N PRO A 156 14.47 21.38 -25.83
CA PRO A 156 14.83 21.66 -24.45
C PRO A 156 13.78 21.19 -23.43
N ARG A 157 14.26 20.75 -22.27
CA ARG A 157 13.47 20.32 -21.12
C ARG A 157 13.95 21.02 -19.86
N LYS A 158 13.00 21.41 -19.02
CA LYS A 158 13.26 21.85 -17.66
C LYS A 158 12.79 20.75 -16.72
N VAL A 159 13.72 20.21 -15.95
CA VAL A 159 13.50 19.08 -15.04
C VAL A 159 13.72 19.58 -13.62
N ARG A 160 12.72 19.42 -12.77
CA ARG A 160 12.92 19.54 -11.32
C ARG A 160 13.18 18.15 -10.77
N VAL A 161 14.24 18.02 -10.00
CA VAL A 161 14.62 16.80 -9.28
C VAL A 161 14.59 17.16 -7.81
N SER A 162 13.80 16.45 -7.02
CA SER A 162 13.84 16.53 -5.57
C SER A 162 14.30 15.20 -5.02
N PHE A 163 15.30 15.26 -4.15
CA PHE A 163 15.89 14.14 -3.46
C PHE A 163 15.59 14.28 -1.97
N GLY A 164 15.16 13.20 -1.32
CA GLY A 164 14.91 13.25 0.11
C GLY A 164 13.98 12.13 0.59
N GLY A 165 13.27 12.39 1.67
CA GLY A 165 12.36 11.44 2.30
C GLY A 165 12.15 11.72 3.78
N GLY A 166 11.70 10.72 4.53
CA GLY A 166 11.39 10.86 5.94
C GLY A 166 12.65 11.06 6.77
N VAL A 167 12.63 12.08 7.61
CA VAL A 167 13.73 12.43 8.51
C VAL A 167 13.27 12.42 9.96
N GLY A 168 12.36 11.51 10.32
CA GLY A 168 11.87 11.34 11.68
C GLY A 168 10.43 11.80 11.86
N TYR A 169 10.03 11.88 13.13
CA TYR A 169 8.65 12.09 13.52
C TYR A 169 8.53 13.19 14.56
N SER A 170 7.39 13.89 14.51
CA SER A 170 6.88 14.77 15.56
C SER A 170 5.64 14.12 16.20
N THR A 171 5.81 13.11 17.06
CA THR A 171 4.70 12.31 17.65
C THR A 171 4.59 12.52 19.17
N ALA A 172 3.45 12.15 19.76
CA ALA A 172 3.27 11.97 21.20
C ALA A 172 2.25 10.83 21.44
N GLY A 173 2.72 9.57 21.52
CA GLY A 173 1.97 8.36 21.91
C GLY A 173 0.66 7.90 21.25
N PHE A 174 0.64 6.68 20.70
CA PHE A 174 -0.59 5.96 20.38
C PHE A 174 -1.01 4.99 21.50
N PRO A 175 -2.30 4.93 21.91
CA PRO A 175 -2.73 4.00 22.96
C PRO A 175 -2.78 2.55 22.46
N VAL A 176 -2.49 1.58 23.34
CA VAL A 176 -2.60 0.13 23.07
C VAL A 176 -4.01 -0.32 22.66
N SER A 177 -5.02 0.49 22.98
CA SER A 177 -6.42 0.34 22.55
C SER A 177 -7.10 1.70 22.57
N LEU A 178 -7.92 1.98 21.54
CA LEU A 178 -8.74 3.19 21.45
C LEU A 178 -9.73 3.32 22.61
N MET A 179 -10.15 2.20 23.17
CA MET A 179 -11.07 2.15 24.31
C MET A 179 -10.39 2.56 25.62
N SER A 180 -9.05 2.58 25.70
CA SER A 180 -8.32 2.89 26.93
C SER A 180 -7.66 4.27 26.98
N GLN A 181 -7.45 4.97 25.84
CA GLN A 181 -6.92 6.35 25.74
C GLN A 181 -5.71 6.67 26.67
N GLY A 182 -4.96 5.66 27.12
CA GLY A 182 -4.01 5.78 28.22
C GLY A 182 -2.66 5.19 27.87
N GLY A 183 -1.63 6.04 27.95
CA GLY A 183 -0.23 5.70 27.73
C GLY A 183 0.34 6.41 26.51
N ALA A 184 0.81 7.64 26.68
CA ALA A 184 1.54 8.32 25.62
C ALA A 184 2.96 7.72 25.53
N HIS A 185 3.41 7.33 24.33
CA HIS A 185 4.84 7.31 24.01
C HIS A 185 5.42 8.73 24.25
N PRO A 186 6.70 8.83 24.69
CA PRO A 186 7.40 10.11 24.76
C PRO A 186 7.28 10.87 23.44
N ALA A 187 7.31 12.20 23.51
CA ALA A 187 7.13 12.99 22.31
C ALA A 187 8.43 13.03 21.51
N ASP A 188 8.53 12.30 20.40
CA ASP A 188 9.68 12.36 19.50
C ASP A 188 9.51 13.54 18.54
N TRP A 189 10.48 14.46 18.44
CA TRP A 189 10.44 15.69 17.63
C TRP A 189 11.71 15.83 16.79
N THR A 190 11.57 16.02 15.47
CA THR A 190 12.69 16.24 14.57
C THR A 190 13.14 17.70 14.54
N TYR A 191 14.47 17.93 14.50
CA TYR A 191 15.05 19.27 14.37
C TYR A 191 16.37 19.26 13.58
N VAL A 192 16.72 20.42 13.00
CA VAL A 192 18.03 20.63 12.36
C VAL A 192 19.05 20.91 13.47
N ALA A 193 20.02 20.02 13.63
CA ALA A 193 21.05 20.10 14.66
C ALA A 193 22.23 20.99 14.25
N ALA A 194 22.60 20.94 12.97
CA ALA A 194 23.70 21.74 12.41
C ALA A 194 23.58 21.85 10.90
N THR A 195 24.08 22.95 10.35
CA THR A 195 24.21 23.21 8.90
C THR A 195 25.65 23.60 8.55
N SER A 196 25.96 23.64 7.26
CA SER A 196 27.29 24.05 6.78
C SER A 196 27.65 25.51 7.04
N SER A 197 26.64 26.38 7.23
CA SER A 197 26.82 27.76 7.66
C SER A 197 27.09 27.91 9.17
N GLY A 198 27.00 26.82 9.92
CA GLY A 198 27.27 26.78 11.36
C GLY A 198 26.07 27.16 12.22
N ASP A 199 24.86 27.10 11.67
CA ASP A 199 23.61 27.38 12.37
C ASP A 199 22.67 26.16 12.39
N ALA A 200 21.41 26.39 12.77
CA ALA A 200 20.35 25.39 12.82
C ALA A 200 19.20 25.74 11.86
N HIS A 201 19.50 26.45 10.76
CA HIS A 201 18.52 26.93 9.80
C HIS A 201 18.89 26.52 8.38
N LEU A 202 18.11 25.63 7.77
CA LEU A 202 18.29 25.24 6.38
C LEU A 202 18.06 26.43 5.43
N ALA A 203 19.13 26.86 4.77
CA ALA A 203 19.12 27.87 3.73
C ALA A 203 19.83 27.36 2.46
N THR A 204 19.58 27.98 1.30
CA THR A 204 20.08 27.48 -0.01
C THR A 204 21.60 27.56 -0.17
N ASP A 205 22.28 28.30 0.69
CA ASP A 205 23.74 28.34 0.81
C ASP A 205 24.31 27.20 1.65
N ASP A 206 23.46 26.44 2.35
CA ASP A 206 23.91 25.24 3.04
C ASP A 206 24.18 24.08 2.07
N SER A 207 25.41 23.58 2.14
CA SER A 207 25.91 22.44 1.36
C SER A 207 25.69 21.08 2.04
N TRP A 208 25.40 21.08 3.34
CA TRP A 208 25.03 19.90 4.12
C TRP A 208 24.23 20.28 5.37
N ALA A 209 23.49 19.32 5.91
CA ALA A 209 22.73 19.46 7.16
C ALA A 209 22.70 18.18 7.98
N VAL A 210 22.63 18.34 9.30
CA VAL A 210 22.43 17.28 10.30
C VAL A 210 21.04 17.43 10.90
N ILE A 211 20.31 16.32 10.94
CA ILE A 211 18.96 16.22 11.48
C ILE A 211 18.97 15.21 12.62
N SER A 212 18.31 15.56 13.72
CA SER A 212 18.21 14.72 14.92
C SER A 212 16.79 14.73 15.47
N ASP A 213 16.49 13.80 16.37
CA ASP A 213 15.20 13.64 17.03
C ASP A 213 15.32 13.83 18.55
N SER A 214 14.26 14.30 19.22
CA SER A 214 14.20 14.45 20.68
C SER A 214 12.94 13.86 21.30
N VAL A 215 13.06 13.12 22.41
CA VAL A 215 11.95 12.50 23.17
C VAL A 215 11.19 13.43 24.11
N ASP A 216 11.64 14.68 24.30
CA ASP A 216 10.96 15.65 25.17
C ASP A 216 10.53 16.94 24.45
N GLY A 217 10.63 16.95 23.13
CA GLY A 217 10.30 18.11 22.29
C GLY A 217 11.32 19.25 22.36
N THR A 218 12.50 19.04 22.96
CA THR A 218 13.60 20.01 22.98
C THR A 218 14.92 19.34 22.64
N ALA A 219 15.91 20.06 22.09
CA ALA A 219 17.22 19.48 21.78
C ALA A 219 17.99 18.89 23.00
N ALA A 220 17.44 18.99 24.22
CA ALA A 220 18.06 18.53 25.45
C ALA A 220 17.97 17.01 25.71
N LYS A 221 17.01 16.28 25.12
CA LYS A 221 16.88 14.82 25.30
C LYS A 221 16.65 14.10 23.97
N PRO A 222 17.70 13.66 23.28
CA PRO A 222 17.57 13.03 21.98
C PRO A 222 16.85 11.68 22.02
N ALA A 223 16.23 11.33 20.89
CA ALA A 223 15.45 10.13 20.74
C ALA A 223 16.30 8.88 20.56
N LYS A 224 15.64 7.72 20.62
CA LYS A 224 16.28 6.41 20.43
C LYS A 224 16.78 6.18 19.00
N HIS A 225 16.38 7.00 18.03
CA HIS A 225 16.90 6.93 16.67
C HIS A 225 18.24 7.67 16.57
N GLY A 226 19.10 7.24 15.65
CA GLY A 226 20.35 7.95 15.38
C GLY A 226 20.12 9.27 14.61
N PRO A 227 21.03 10.24 14.70
CA PRO A 227 20.99 11.40 13.82
C PRO A 227 21.37 10.99 12.40
N ARG A 228 20.91 11.78 11.45
CA ARG A 228 21.13 11.60 10.01
C ARG A 228 21.66 12.87 9.39
N GLY A 229 22.43 12.72 8.33
CA GLY A 229 23.05 13.82 7.63
C GLY A 229 22.85 13.71 6.14
N VAL A 230 22.70 14.85 5.48
CA VAL A 230 22.66 14.92 4.02
C VAL A 230 23.66 15.96 3.52
N LEU A 231 24.48 15.58 2.55
CA LEU A 231 25.29 16.49 1.74
C LEU A 231 24.59 16.67 0.41
N THR A 232 24.23 17.92 0.11
CA THR A 232 23.36 18.33 -1.00
C THR A 232 24.08 19.14 -2.05
N GLY A 233 25.20 19.77 -1.67
CA GLY A 233 25.86 20.74 -2.53
C GLY A 233 24.98 21.98 -2.73
N ARG A 234 24.95 22.49 -3.96
CA ARG A 234 24.04 23.59 -4.32
C ARG A 234 22.61 23.07 -4.45
N ALA A 235 21.71 23.58 -3.61
CA ALA A 235 20.26 23.41 -3.74
C ALA A 235 19.60 24.70 -4.26
N ASP A 236 18.50 24.58 -5.01
CA ASP A 236 17.64 25.72 -5.37
C ASP A 236 16.64 26.03 -4.25
N ALA A 237 16.25 25.02 -3.48
CA ALA A 237 15.37 25.13 -2.32
C ALA A 237 15.52 23.90 -1.42
N TYR A 238 15.21 24.10 -0.14
CA TYR A 238 14.84 23.03 0.78
C TYR A 238 13.33 23.10 0.99
N SER A 239 12.64 22.03 0.65
CA SER A 239 11.18 21.93 0.75
C SER A 239 10.77 20.84 1.72
N ASP A 240 9.54 20.93 2.21
CA ASP A 240 8.92 19.74 2.79
C ASP A 240 8.51 18.81 1.64
N PHE A 241 8.82 17.52 1.78
CA PHE A 241 7.97 16.50 1.18
C PHE A 241 6.69 16.41 2.01
N ARG A 242 5.78 17.38 1.86
CA ARG A 242 4.55 17.35 2.65
C ARG A 242 3.82 16.03 2.43
N PHE A 243 3.26 15.52 3.52
CA PHE A 243 2.33 14.39 3.56
C PHE A 243 1.03 14.65 2.78
N ALA A 244 1.02 15.57 1.81
CA ALA A 244 -0.15 16.12 1.13
C ALA A 244 0.24 16.69 -0.25
N SER A 245 0.59 15.81 -1.19
CA SER A 245 0.54 15.98 -2.65
C SER A 245 1.25 17.18 -3.32
N ARG A 246 1.90 18.08 -2.58
CA ARG A 246 2.46 19.33 -3.10
C ARG A 246 3.92 19.52 -2.72
N VAL A 247 4.81 18.94 -3.51
CA VAL A 247 6.24 19.27 -3.43
C VAL A 247 6.44 20.74 -3.79
N PHE A 248 7.33 21.43 -3.08
CA PHE A 248 7.71 22.82 -3.34
C PHE A 248 6.60 23.86 -3.16
N SER A 249 5.42 23.51 -2.62
CA SER A 249 4.44 24.54 -2.27
C SER A 249 4.77 25.23 -0.94
N SER A 250 5.72 24.67 -0.19
CA SER A 250 6.11 25.16 1.12
C SER A 250 7.59 24.90 1.33
N SER A 251 8.30 25.93 1.78
CA SER A 251 9.66 25.79 2.29
C SER A 251 9.66 24.82 3.47
N TYR A 252 10.77 24.11 3.66
CA TYR A 252 10.98 23.33 4.88
C TYR A 252 10.80 24.24 6.09
N ALA A 253 9.85 23.93 6.98
CA ALA A 253 9.68 24.78 8.18
C ALA A 253 10.55 24.27 9.32
N GLN A 254 11.24 25.21 9.96
CA GLN A 254 11.93 24.95 11.21
C GLN A 254 10.93 24.98 12.38
N GLY A 255 10.93 23.96 13.23
CA GLY A 255 10.16 23.92 14.48
C GLY A 255 8.90 23.05 14.42
N PRO A 256 8.23 22.87 15.58
CA PRO A 256 7.24 21.82 15.76
C PRO A 256 5.98 22.03 14.91
N ARG A 257 5.73 21.07 14.03
CA ARG A 257 4.39 20.82 13.50
C ARG A 257 3.78 19.69 14.30
N GLN A 258 2.76 20.00 15.10
CA GLN A 258 2.08 18.97 15.88
C GLN A 258 1.41 17.97 14.91
N GLY A 259 1.88 16.72 14.90
CA GLY A 259 1.19 15.63 14.22
C GLY A 259 1.56 15.32 12.78
N GLU A 260 2.56 16.01 12.23
CA GLU A 260 3.06 15.74 10.88
C GLU A 260 4.42 15.02 10.98
N ALA A 261 4.67 14.05 10.10
CA ALA A 261 6.03 13.52 9.93
C ALA A 261 6.89 14.57 9.21
N ASP A 262 8.16 14.65 9.60
CA ASP A 262 9.09 15.63 9.06
C ASP A 262 9.80 15.00 7.86
N TYR A 263 9.59 15.62 6.69
CA TYR A 263 10.23 15.15 5.46
C TYR A 263 11.07 16.26 4.86
N LEU A 264 12.34 15.96 4.61
CA LEU A 264 13.26 16.87 3.96
C LEU A 264 13.30 16.60 2.46
N GLY A 265 13.16 17.65 1.67
CA GLY A 265 13.41 17.64 0.23
C GLY A 265 14.50 18.62 -0.17
N VAL A 266 15.39 18.15 -1.04
CA VAL A 266 16.50 18.89 -1.61
C VAL A 266 16.23 19.07 -3.09
N ASP A 267 16.08 20.32 -3.53
CA ASP A 267 15.48 20.61 -4.82
C ASP A 267 16.50 21.17 -5.80
N ASN A 268 16.57 20.58 -6.99
CA ASN A 268 17.43 21.02 -8.07
C ASN A 268 16.66 21.17 -9.39
N THR A 269 16.87 22.29 -10.06
CA THR A 269 16.26 22.62 -11.34
C THR A 269 17.29 22.55 -12.46
N LEU A 270 17.14 21.55 -13.32
CA LEU A 270 18.02 21.31 -14.46
C LEU A 270 17.37 21.86 -15.74
N SER A 271 18.08 22.74 -16.45
CA SER A 271 17.68 23.22 -17.78
C SER A 271 18.55 22.55 -18.84
N LEU A 272 17.96 21.60 -19.57
CA LEU A 272 18.69 20.72 -20.48
C LEU A 272 18.28 21.00 -21.93
N SER A 273 19.23 21.41 -22.79
CA SER A 273 18.99 21.38 -24.24
C SER A 273 18.91 19.93 -24.75
N ALA A 274 18.51 19.74 -26.01
CA ALA A 274 18.35 18.40 -26.59
C ALA A 274 19.68 17.64 -26.56
N GLY A 275 19.68 16.38 -26.11
CA GLY A 275 20.88 15.55 -26.03
C GLY A 275 21.86 15.93 -24.92
N ARG A 276 21.46 16.75 -23.95
CA ARG A 276 22.30 17.09 -22.79
C ARG A 276 22.00 16.18 -21.61
N THR A 277 23.04 15.91 -20.82
CA THR A 277 22.96 15.21 -19.54
C THR A 277 23.43 16.13 -18.42
N ALA A 278 22.76 16.06 -17.27
CA ALA A 278 23.24 16.59 -16.00
C ALA A 278 22.99 15.54 -14.91
N SER A 279 23.81 15.54 -13.86
CA SER A 279 23.69 14.63 -12.73
C SER A 279 23.62 15.43 -11.44
N VAL A 280 22.81 14.96 -10.50
CA VAL A 280 22.75 15.48 -9.14
C VAL A 280 23.30 14.42 -8.21
N VAL A 281 24.22 14.78 -7.33
CA VAL A 281 24.91 13.86 -6.43
C VAL A 281 24.58 14.20 -4.99
N HIS A 282 24.13 13.22 -4.22
CA HIS A 282 23.81 13.38 -2.81
C HIS A 282 24.58 12.36 -1.98
N PHE A 283 24.98 12.75 -0.77
CA PHE A 283 25.44 11.81 0.24
C PHE A 283 24.49 11.81 1.42
N VAL A 284 24.25 10.64 1.96
CA VAL A 284 23.40 10.42 3.13
C VAL A 284 24.23 9.65 4.15
N THR A 285 24.21 10.08 5.40
CA THR A 285 24.96 9.44 6.49
C THR A 285 24.07 9.32 7.72
N ALA A 286 24.40 8.37 8.58
CA ALA A 286 23.72 8.11 9.83
C ALA A 286 24.76 7.81 10.91
N ALA A 287 24.36 7.97 12.16
CA ALA A 287 25.11 7.46 13.30
C ALA A 287 24.24 6.54 14.17
N ALA A 288 24.84 5.97 15.20
CA ALA A 288 24.15 5.07 16.11
C ALA A 288 23.01 5.79 16.87
N PRO A 289 21.99 5.05 17.34
CA PRO A 289 21.00 5.52 18.32
C PRO A 289 21.57 6.44 19.41
N GLU A 290 20.98 7.62 19.60
CA GLU A 290 21.32 8.45 20.75
C GLU A 290 20.64 7.95 22.02
N LYS A 291 21.42 7.86 23.11
CA LYS A 291 20.92 7.64 24.47
C LYS A 291 21.10 8.95 25.22
N THR A 292 20.41 9.11 26.35
CA THR A 292 20.59 10.31 27.21
C THR A 292 22.06 10.59 27.54
N ALA A 293 22.89 9.55 27.68
CA ALA A 293 24.32 9.69 27.96
C ALA A 293 25.20 10.08 26.74
N THR A 294 24.69 9.90 25.52
CA THR A 294 25.41 10.18 24.26
C THR A 294 24.77 11.31 23.45
N ALA A 295 23.88 12.08 24.09
CA ALA A 295 23.14 13.17 23.48
C ALA A 295 24.07 14.19 22.79
N GLY A 296 23.82 14.46 21.51
CA GLY A 296 24.62 15.39 20.68
C GLY A 296 25.98 14.85 20.25
N GLN A 297 26.48 13.75 20.84
CA GLN A 297 27.76 13.15 20.43
C GLN A 297 27.62 12.47 19.06
N GLN A 298 26.51 11.78 18.80
CA GLN A 298 26.31 11.11 17.51
C GLN A 298 25.99 12.15 16.42
N ALA A 299 25.33 13.26 16.77
CA ALA A 299 25.15 14.37 15.83
C ALA A 299 26.49 14.95 15.37
N ALA A 300 27.46 15.07 16.29
CA ALA A 300 28.83 15.48 15.95
C ALA A 300 29.57 14.45 15.08
N VAL A 301 29.32 13.14 15.25
CA VAL A 301 29.83 12.09 14.36
C VAL A 301 29.32 12.30 12.93
N VAL A 302 28.01 12.45 12.77
CA VAL A 302 27.37 12.74 11.47
C VAL A 302 27.96 14.00 10.84
N GLN A 303 28.09 15.08 11.62
CA GLN A 303 28.71 16.31 11.16
C GLN A 303 30.15 16.10 10.66
N GLY A 304 30.96 15.32 11.38
CA GLY A 304 32.33 14.99 10.99
C GLY A 304 32.41 14.21 9.67
N VAL A 305 31.47 13.29 9.43
CA VAL A 305 31.37 12.57 8.14
C VAL A 305 31.05 13.55 7.01
N LEU A 306 30.06 14.44 7.19
CA LEU A 306 29.69 15.44 6.18
C LEU A 306 30.83 16.42 5.87
N GLN A 307 31.58 16.87 6.88
CA GLN A 307 32.76 17.72 6.71
C GLN A 307 33.87 17.00 5.95
N SER A 308 34.08 15.72 6.23
CA SER A 308 35.08 14.90 5.53
C SER A 308 34.72 14.70 4.06
N LEU A 309 33.44 14.42 3.77
CA LEU A 309 32.92 14.32 2.39
C LEU A 309 33.06 15.64 1.62
N THR A 310 32.82 16.77 2.29
CA THR A 310 32.98 18.10 1.68
C THR A 310 34.44 18.40 1.34
N ALA A 311 35.38 17.97 2.18
CA ALA A 311 36.80 18.16 1.94
C ALA A 311 37.35 17.24 0.83
N ALA A 312 36.81 16.03 0.69
CA ALA A 312 37.23 15.05 -0.31
C ALA A 312 36.04 14.23 -0.82
N LEU A 313 35.47 14.64 -1.95
CA LEU A 313 34.34 13.96 -2.57
C LEU A 313 34.75 12.59 -3.15
N PRO A 314 34.20 11.46 -2.66
CA PRO A 314 34.51 10.14 -3.19
C PRO A 314 33.73 9.92 -4.50
N LEU A 315 34.26 10.46 -5.60
CA LEU A 315 33.68 10.40 -6.96
C LEU A 315 34.66 9.87 -8.01
N SER A 316 35.82 9.37 -7.60
CA SER A 316 36.91 8.93 -8.50
C SER A 316 36.59 7.66 -9.30
N ASP A 317 35.55 6.92 -8.92
CA ASP A 317 35.00 5.78 -9.65
C ASP A 317 34.12 6.20 -10.84
N LEU A 318 33.68 7.47 -10.91
CA LEU A 318 32.94 8.00 -12.04
C LEU A 318 33.86 8.23 -13.24
N THR A 319 33.39 7.91 -14.44
CA THR A 319 34.12 8.23 -15.68
C THR A 319 34.30 9.77 -15.82
N PRO A 320 35.34 10.25 -16.53
CA PRO A 320 35.51 11.68 -16.78
C PRO A 320 34.27 12.35 -17.38
N ALA A 321 33.58 11.66 -18.29
CA ALA A 321 32.33 12.16 -18.88
C ALA A 321 31.20 12.28 -17.85
N ALA A 322 31.10 11.34 -16.90
CA ALA A 322 30.11 11.39 -15.83
C ALA A 322 30.40 12.52 -14.83
N LEU A 323 31.67 12.70 -14.42
CA LEU A 323 32.09 13.83 -13.57
C LEU A 323 31.67 15.17 -14.18
N CYS A 324 31.86 15.34 -15.49
CA CYS A 324 31.48 16.56 -16.21
C CYS A 324 29.96 16.85 -16.26
N THR A 325 29.12 15.90 -15.85
CA THR A 325 27.66 16.11 -15.77
C THR A 325 27.19 16.57 -14.40
N VAL A 326 28.01 16.44 -13.35
CA VAL A 326 27.64 16.79 -11.98
C VAL A 326 27.35 18.30 -11.90
N ALA A 327 26.14 18.64 -11.46
CA ALA A 327 25.61 20.00 -11.53
C ALA A 327 25.53 20.72 -10.17
N ASN A 328 25.50 19.96 -9.06
CA ASN A 328 25.29 20.49 -7.72
C ASN A 328 26.56 20.48 -6.85
N LEU A 329 27.66 19.85 -7.28
CA LEU A 329 28.93 19.81 -6.54
C LEU A 329 30.08 20.33 -7.40
N ASP A 330 31.09 20.93 -6.76
CA ASP A 330 32.35 21.27 -7.42
C ASP A 330 33.22 20.01 -7.53
N VAL A 331 33.41 19.54 -8.77
CA VAL A 331 34.18 18.33 -9.08
C VAL A 331 35.58 18.64 -9.60
N THR A 332 36.00 19.91 -9.64
CA THR A 332 37.27 20.31 -10.27
C THR A 332 38.51 19.76 -9.56
N SER A 333 38.39 19.43 -8.28
CA SER A 333 39.44 18.79 -7.46
C SER A 333 39.38 17.26 -7.45
N VAL A 334 38.34 16.65 -8.05
CA VAL A 334 38.15 15.20 -8.05
C VAL A 334 39.11 14.55 -9.06
N ALA A 335 39.78 13.48 -8.63
CA ALA A 335 40.65 12.69 -9.50
C ALA A 335 39.88 12.16 -10.73
N GLY A 336 40.42 12.41 -11.93
CA GLY A 336 39.77 12.04 -13.20
C GLY A 336 38.97 13.16 -13.86
N TYR A 337 38.84 14.34 -13.22
CA TYR A 337 38.28 15.53 -13.85
C TYR A 337 39.16 16.01 -15.03
N ASP A 338 38.53 16.26 -16.18
CA ASP A 338 39.19 16.80 -17.37
C ASP A 338 38.33 17.90 -18.01
N ALA A 339 38.80 19.15 -17.93
CA ALA A 339 38.10 20.31 -18.46
C ALA A 339 37.83 20.20 -19.98
N ALA A 340 38.73 19.55 -20.73
CA ALA A 340 38.56 19.37 -22.18
C ALA A 340 37.42 18.40 -22.50
N THR A 341 37.27 17.32 -21.74
CA THR A 341 36.13 16.40 -21.81
C THR A 341 34.84 17.09 -21.40
N CYS A 342 34.87 17.92 -20.36
CA CYS A 342 33.70 18.68 -19.91
C CYS A 342 33.20 19.68 -20.95
N ALA A 343 34.12 20.29 -21.72
CA ALA A 343 33.75 21.19 -22.81
C ALA A 343 33.03 20.49 -23.98
N LYS A 344 33.30 19.19 -24.22
CA LYS A 344 32.65 18.41 -25.30
C LYS A 344 31.21 18.06 -24.98
N GLN A 345 30.89 17.96 -23.69
CA GLN A 345 29.57 17.72 -23.17
C GLN A 345 28.80 16.57 -23.85
N VAL A 346 29.27 15.33 -23.76
CA VAL A 346 28.63 14.19 -24.45
C VAL A 346 27.46 13.62 -23.62
N PRO A 347 26.28 13.29 -24.20
CA PRO A 347 25.23 12.58 -23.48
C PRO A 347 25.70 11.20 -22.98
N LEU A 348 25.29 10.84 -21.76
CA LEU A 348 25.55 9.50 -21.21
C LEU A 348 24.45 8.53 -21.66
N GLY A 349 24.83 7.48 -22.41
CA GLY A 349 23.95 6.38 -22.85
C GLY A 349 23.22 6.59 -24.19
N PRO A 350 22.55 5.55 -24.74
CA PRO A 350 21.91 5.59 -26.06
C PRO A 350 20.81 6.66 -26.18
N THR A 351 20.69 7.37 -27.30
CA THR A 351 19.79 8.53 -27.48
C THR A 351 18.41 8.19 -28.04
N ALA A 352 18.17 6.94 -28.46
CA ALA A 352 16.91 6.52 -29.05
C ALA A 352 15.90 6.06 -27.98
N GLN A 353 14.69 6.61 -28.03
CA GLN A 353 13.56 6.19 -27.19
C GLN A 353 12.70 5.16 -27.96
N PRO A 354 12.24 4.07 -27.33
CA PRO A 354 11.06 3.36 -27.82
C PRO A 354 9.84 4.29 -27.73
N PRO A 355 8.96 4.34 -28.75
CA PRO A 355 7.74 5.14 -28.67
C PRO A 355 6.85 4.68 -27.51
N VAL A 356 6.41 5.61 -26.67
CA VAL A 356 5.40 5.35 -25.63
C VAL A 356 4.06 5.16 -26.35
N VAL A 357 3.55 3.93 -26.36
CA VAL A 357 2.23 3.61 -26.91
C VAL A 357 1.21 3.78 -25.78
N PRO A 358 0.17 4.61 -25.94
CA PRO A 358 -0.90 4.72 -24.96
C PRO A 358 -1.55 3.34 -24.70
N PRO A 359 -1.92 3.02 -23.45
CA PRO A 359 -2.60 1.77 -23.18
C PRO A 359 -3.96 1.76 -23.89
N THR A 360 -4.25 0.64 -24.56
CA THR A 360 -5.51 0.42 -25.28
C THR A 360 -6.15 -0.89 -24.83
N THR A 361 -7.47 -1.01 -24.99
CA THR A 361 -8.20 -2.26 -24.76
C THR A 361 -8.70 -2.87 -26.07
N THR A 362 -8.77 -4.19 -26.09
CA THR A 362 -9.39 -5.01 -27.13
C THR A 362 -10.88 -5.24 -26.88
N SER A 363 -11.38 -4.93 -25.69
CA SER A 363 -12.80 -4.97 -25.35
C SER A 363 -13.46 -3.60 -25.51
N ARG A 364 -14.67 -3.56 -26.09
CA ARG A 364 -15.45 -2.31 -26.20
C ARG A 364 -16.27 -2.01 -24.95
N TYR A 365 -16.32 -2.92 -23.97
CA TYR A 365 -17.16 -2.75 -22.80
C TYR A 365 -16.47 -1.87 -21.74
N PRO A 366 -17.08 -0.72 -21.35
CA PRO A 366 -16.49 0.18 -20.36
C PRO A 366 -16.73 -0.34 -18.94
N VAL A 367 -15.74 -1.02 -18.35
CA VAL A 367 -15.84 -1.62 -17.01
C VAL A 367 -15.58 -0.65 -15.85
N ALA A 368 -14.93 0.49 -16.10
CA ALA A 368 -14.58 1.42 -15.03
C ALA A 368 -15.86 1.90 -14.30
N GLU A 369 -15.89 1.75 -12.98
CA GLU A 369 -17.00 2.15 -12.11
C GLU A 369 -18.35 1.46 -12.38
N LYS A 370 -18.37 0.37 -13.18
CA LYS A 370 -19.56 -0.46 -13.35
C LYS A 370 -19.83 -1.27 -12.07
N THR A 371 -21.10 -1.31 -11.65
CA THR A 371 -21.55 -2.19 -10.56
C THR A 371 -21.77 -3.61 -11.06
N VAL A 372 -21.78 -4.57 -10.13
CA VAL A 372 -22.10 -5.97 -10.45
C VAL A 372 -23.48 -6.07 -11.08
N ALA A 373 -24.47 -5.36 -10.53
CA ALA A 373 -25.84 -5.33 -11.07
C ALA A 373 -25.89 -4.81 -12.52
N GLN A 374 -25.12 -3.77 -12.85
CA GLN A 374 -25.06 -3.24 -14.22
C GLN A 374 -24.43 -4.23 -15.19
N MET A 375 -23.35 -4.90 -14.79
CA MET A 375 -22.68 -5.92 -15.61
C MET A 375 -23.59 -7.12 -15.87
N LEU A 376 -24.28 -7.62 -14.85
CA LEU A 376 -25.26 -8.71 -14.99
C LEU A 376 -26.41 -8.31 -15.93
N ALA A 377 -26.95 -7.11 -15.77
CA ALA A 377 -28.03 -6.60 -16.62
C ALA A 377 -27.58 -6.41 -18.08
N ASP A 378 -26.38 -5.88 -18.31
CA ASP A 378 -25.83 -5.70 -19.65
C ASP A 378 -25.56 -7.05 -20.33
N MET A 379 -25.09 -8.08 -19.60
CA MET A 379 -24.97 -9.45 -20.12
C MET A 379 -26.34 -10.08 -20.43
N ALA A 380 -27.32 -9.93 -19.53
CA ALA A 380 -28.67 -10.45 -19.74
C ALA A 380 -29.38 -9.79 -20.94
N ALA A 381 -29.10 -8.51 -21.18
CA ALA A 381 -29.61 -7.77 -22.34
C ALA A 381 -28.82 -8.02 -23.64
N GLY A 382 -27.81 -8.90 -23.63
CA GLY A 382 -26.99 -9.21 -24.81
C GLY A 382 -26.08 -8.07 -25.28
N ARG A 383 -25.84 -7.05 -24.45
CA ARG A 383 -24.98 -5.90 -24.77
C ARG A 383 -23.50 -6.20 -24.64
N THR A 384 -23.16 -7.21 -23.84
CA THR A 384 -21.80 -7.67 -23.58
C THR A 384 -21.81 -9.15 -23.18
N THR A 385 -20.64 -9.71 -23.00
CA THR A 385 -20.40 -11.09 -22.55
C THR A 385 -19.47 -11.09 -21.35
N SER A 386 -19.46 -12.17 -20.58
CA SER A 386 -18.47 -12.37 -19.51
C SER A 386 -17.06 -12.32 -20.07
N VAL A 387 -16.82 -12.92 -21.24
CA VAL A 387 -15.50 -12.85 -21.91
C VAL A 387 -15.09 -11.39 -22.19
N ALA A 388 -15.99 -10.55 -22.71
CA ALA A 388 -15.67 -9.16 -23.00
C ALA A 388 -15.41 -8.33 -21.73
N ILE A 389 -16.14 -8.60 -20.64
CA ILE A 389 -15.91 -7.96 -19.33
C ILE A 389 -14.55 -8.40 -18.75
N THR A 390 -14.29 -9.71 -18.73
CA THR A 390 -13.02 -10.28 -18.23
C THR A 390 -11.83 -9.74 -19.02
N GLN A 391 -11.92 -9.70 -20.36
CA GLN A 391 -10.88 -9.13 -21.20
C GLN A 391 -10.65 -7.64 -20.91
N ALA A 392 -11.71 -6.86 -20.69
CA ALA A 392 -11.58 -5.44 -20.35
C ALA A 392 -10.82 -5.24 -19.01
N TYR A 393 -11.05 -6.09 -18.01
CA TYR A 393 -10.28 -6.04 -16.76
C TYR A 393 -8.83 -6.49 -16.95
N ILE A 394 -8.58 -7.55 -17.73
CA ILE A 394 -7.22 -8.02 -18.05
C ILE A 394 -6.40 -6.92 -18.75
N ASP A 395 -6.99 -6.24 -19.74
CA ASP A 395 -6.34 -5.12 -20.44
C ASP A 395 -6.01 -3.97 -19.48
N ARG A 396 -6.88 -3.71 -18.49
CA ARG A 396 -6.63 -2.70 -17.44
C ARG A 396 -5.53 -3.11 -16.49
N ILE A 397 -5.48 -4.37 -16.07
CA ILE A 397 -4.38 -4.90 -15.23
C ILE A 397 -3.06 -4.71 -15.97
N ALA A 398 -2.98 -5.07 -17.24
CA ALA A 398 -1.79 -4.87 -18.07
C ALA A 398 -1.38 -3.39 -18.20
N ALA A 399 -2.35 -2.47 -18.20
CA ALA A 399 -2.12 -1.04 -18.36
C ALA A 399 -1.71 -0.32 -17.05
N TYR A 400 -2.19 -0.79 -15.90
CA TYR A 400 -2.17 -0.02 -14.66
C TYR A 400 -1.53 -0.73 -13.46
N ASP A 401 -1.34 -2.04 -13.51
CA ASP A 401 -0.84 -2.78 -12.36
C ASP A 401 0.69 -2.80 -12.28
N ARG A 402 1.39 -2.67 -13.41
CA ARG A 402 2.85 -2.81 -13.52
C ARG A 402 3.50 -1.59 -14.17
N GLY A 403 4.81 -1.47 -14.00
CA GLY A 403 5.65 -0.39 -14.51
C GLY A 403 5.82 0.77 -13.53
N GLN A 404 6.46 1.84 -13.98
CA GLN A 404 6.86 3.01 -13.17
C GLN A 404 5.76 3.58 -12.26
N SER A 405 4.51 3.61 -12.72
CA SER A 405 3.36 4.12 -11.96
C SER A 405 2.32 3.03 -11.71
N GLY A 406 2.75 1.77 -11.77
CA GLY A 406 1.91 0.60 -11.53
C GLY A 406 1.51 0.48 -10.07
N LEU A 407 0.33 -0.10 -9.81
CA LEU A 407 -0.18 -0.32 -8.45
C LEU A 407 0.46 -1.50 -7.73
N ASN A 408 1.04 -2.43 -8.49
CA ASN A 408 1.63 -3.68 -8.00
C ASN A 408 0.68 -4.50 -7.11
N SER A 409 -0.57 -4.61 -7.55
CA SER A 409 -1.67 -5.16 -6.77
C SER A 409 -1.94 -6.66 -7.01
N TYR A 410 -1.49 -7.25 -8.14
CA TYR A 410 -1.65 -8.69 -8.43
C TYR A 410 -0.35 -9.47 -8.23
N LEU A 411 -0.34 -10.52 -7.40
CA LEU A 411 0.76 -11.49 -7.31
C LEU A 411 0.69 -12.55 -8.41
N TYR A 412 -0.52 -12.92 -8.80
CA TYR A 412 -0.77 -13.99 -9.76
C TYR A 412 -2.01 -13.66 -10.59
N LEU A 413 -1.92 -13.84 -11.90
CA LEU A 413 -3.02 -13.66 -12.86
C LEU A 413 -2.95 -14.81 -13.87
N ASP A 414 -4.01 -15.61 -13.98
CA ASP A 414 -4.13 -16.62 -15.04
C ASP A 414 -5.15 -16.17 -16.09
N VAL A 415 -4.63 -15.48 -17.10
CA VAL A 415 -5.43 -14.94 -18.22
C VAL A 415 -6.19 -16.04 -18.96
N ALA A 416 -5.54 -17.17 -19.22
CA ALA A 416 -6.14 -18.24 -20.01
C ALA A 416 -7.26 -18.94 -19.24
N HIS A 417 -7.03 -19.22 -17.96
CA HIS A 417 -8.03 -19.79 -17.06
C HIS A 417 -9.21 -18.83 -16.87
N ALA A 418 -8.97 -17.57 -16.52
CA ALA A 418 -10.04 -16.59 -16.31
C ALA A 418 -10.94 -16.42 -17.54
N LEU A 419 -10.35 -16.37 -18.75
CA LEU A 419 -11.14 -16.33 -19.99
C LEU A 419 -11.89 -17.64 -20.28
N ALA A 420 -11.38 -18.79 -19.83
CA ALA A 420 -12.08 -20.06 -19.94
C ALA A 420 -13.29 -20.12 -19.00
N GLU A 421 -13.16 -19.64 -17.76
CA GLU A 421 -14.29 -19.52 -16.82
C GLU A 421 -15.35 -18.56 -17.35
N ALA A 422 -14.93 -17.43 -17.92
CA ALA A 422 -15.82 -16.47 -18.55
C ALA A 422 -16.62 -17.09 -19.71
N ARG A 423 -15.96 -17.87 -20.59
CA ARG A 423 -16.64 -18.63 -21.66
C ARG A 423 -17.65 -19.64 -21.10
N ALA A 424 -17.30 -20.32 -20.01
CA ALA A 424 -18.21 -21.27 -19.36
C ALA A 424 -19.44 -20.55 -18.76
N ALA A 425 -19.25 -19.37 -18.17
CA ALA A 425 -20.34 -18.55 -17.66
C ALA A 425 -21.28 -18.06 -18.77
N ASP A 426 -20.72 -17.62 -19.91
CA ASP A 426 -21.52 -17.23 -21.09
C ASP A 426 -22.32 -18.43 -21.63
N ALA A 427 -21.71 -19.61 -21.72
CA ALA A 427 -22.40 -20.83 -22.15
C ALA A 427 -23.50 -21.27 -21.17
N ALA A 428 -23.28 -21.11 -19.86
CA ALA A 428 -24.30 -21.38 -18.84
C ALA A 428 -25.47 -20.38 -18.93
N ARG A 429 -25.17 -19.09 -19.15
CA ARG A 429 -26.18 -18.05 -19.36
C ARG A 429 -27.04 -18.33 -20.59
N ALA A 430 -26.43 -18.75 -21.70
CA ALA A 430 -27.15 -19.16 -22.91
C ALA A 430 -28.11 -20.35 -22.67
N LYS A 431 -27.85 -21.18 -21.65
CA LYS A 431 -28.71 -22.27 -21.20
C LYS A 431 -29.72 -21.86 -20.11
N GLY A 432 -29.83 -20.57 -19.80
CA GLY A 432 -30.81 -20.03 -18.85
C GLY A 432 -30.31 -19.86 -17.42
N ALA A 433 -29.00 -20.02 -17.13
CA ALA A 433 -28.48 -19.78 -15.79
C ALA A 433 -28.50 -18.29 -15.42
N THR A 434 -28.88 -17.98 -14.16
CA THR A 434 -29.02 -16.61 -13.63
C THR A 434 -28.30 -16.40 -12.30
N GLY A 435 -27.18 -17.10 -12.07
CA GLY A 435 -26.41 -17.02 -10.83
C GLY A 435 -26.07 -15.58 -10.43
N ALA A 436 -26.06 -15.30 -9.13
CA ALA A 436 -25.93 -13.94 -8.57
C ALA A 436 -24.62 -13.25 -8.97
N LEU A 437 -23.58 -14.00 -9.34
CA LEU A 437 -22.30 -13.49 -9.81
C LEU A 437 -21.89 -14.11 -11.15
N LEU A 438 -22.83 -14.68 -11.90
CA LEU A 438 -22.54 -15.45 -13.11
C LEU A 438 -21.74 -14.60 -14.11
N GLY A 439 -20.49 -14.97 -14.36
CA GLY A 439 -19.59 -14.31 -15.30
C GLY A 439 -18.96 -13.00 -14.79
N ILE A 440 -19.06 -12.70 -13.49
CA ILE A 440 -18.52 -11.49 -12.89
C ILE A 440 -17.06 -11.71 -12.45
N PRO A 441 -16.08 -10.93 -12.94
CA PRO A 441 -14.67 -11.13 -12.60
C PRO A 441 -14.30 -10.55 -11.24
N VAL A 442 -13.83 -11.39 -10.34
CA VAL A 442 -13.42 -11.03 -8.97
C VAL A 442 -11.98 -11.46 -8.72
N ALA A 443 -11.32 -10.87 -7.73
CA ALA A 443 -9.97 -11.24 -7.34
C ALA A 443 -9.88 -11.54 -5.83
N LEU A 444 -8.84 -12.27 -5.43
CA LEU A 444 -8.71 -12.78 -4.06
C LEU A 444 -7.38 -12.32 -3.48
N LYS A 445 -7.36 -11.83 -2.24
CA LYS A 445 -6.10 -11.70 -1.48
C LYS A 445 -5.36 -13.05 -1.47
N ASP A 446 -4.02 -13.03 -1.50
CA ASP A 446 -3.22 -14.27 -1.50
C ASP A 446 -3.14 -15.01 -0.15
N LEU A 447 -4.26 -15.01 0.58
CA LEU A 447 -4.52 -15.78 1.79
C LEU A 447 -5.65 -16.80 1.58
N TYR A 448 -6.41 -16.70 0.49
CA TYR A 448 -7.51 -17.62 0.20
C TYR A 448 -6.98 -18.84 -0.55
N ASP A 449 -7.15 -20.03 0.02
CA ASP A 449 -6.85 -21.29 -0.68
C ASP A 449 -7.68 -21.44 -1.95
N THR A 450 -6.99 -21.79 -3.03
CA THR A 450 -7.53 -22.00 -4.38
C THR A 450 -6.90 -23.28 -4.92
N LYS A 451 -7.72 -24.23 -5.37
CA LYS A 451 -7.21 -25.52 -5.86
C LYS A 451 -6.40 -25.44 -7.17
N ASP A 452 -6.50 -24.32 -7.88
CA ASP A 452 -5.95 -24.07 -9.21
C ASP A 452 -4.89 -22.97 -9.25
N MET A 453 -4.68 -22.23 -8.14
CA MET A 453 -3.72 -21.14 -8.05
C MET A 453 -2.90 -21.24 -6.76
N PRO A 454 -1.67 -20.67 -6.70
CA PRO A 454 -0.91 -20.57 -5.46
C PRO A 454 -1.67 -19.87 -4.32
N THR A 455 -1.32 -20.23 -3.08
CA THR A 455 -1.57 -19.41 -1.88
C THR A 455 -0.25 -19.30 -1.14
N THR A 456 0.38 -18.12 -1.14
CA THR A 456 1.75 -17.94 -0.64
C THR A 456 1.81 -17.11 0.64
N GLY A 457 0.73 -16.45 1.03
CA GLY A 457 0.81 -15.46 2.11
C GLY A 457 1.67 -14.26 1.73
N GLY A 458 1.99 -14.08 0.44
CA GLY A 458 2.99 -13.11 -0.02
C GLY A 458 4.43 -13.52 0.28
N SER A 459 4.68 -14.73 0.80
CA SER A 459 6.00 -15.15 1.24
C SER A 459 6.70 -16.06 0.25
N LEU A 460 7.98 -15.78 0.01
CA LEU A 460 8.86 -16.66 -0.75
C LEU A 460 9.12 -17.98 -0.04
N ALA A 461 8.90 -18.06 1.28
CA ALA A 461 8.93 -19.32 2.02
C ALA A 461 7.85 -20.30 1.52
N LEU A 462 6.75 -19.78 0.97
CA LEU A 462 5.59 -20.54 0.49
C LEU A 462 5.37 -20.42 -1.03
N ALA A 463 6.37 -20.00 -1.81
CA ALA A 463 6.24 -19.85 -3.27
C ALA A 463 5.79 -21.15 -3.99
N GLY A 464 6.16 -22.30 -3.43
CA GLY A 464 5.77 -23.62 -3.92
C GLY A 464 4.41 -24.13 -3.43
N SER A 465 3.72 -23.40 -2.55
CA SER A 465 2.44 -23.84 -1.97
C SER A 465 1.35 -23.89 -3.04
N ARG A 466 0.69 -25.05 -3.15
CA ARG A 466 -0.42 -25.29 -4.07
C ARG A 466 -1.56 -25.97 -3.32
N PRO A 467 -2.56 -25.22 -2.83
CA PRO A 467 -3.71 -25.79 -2.14
C PRO A 467 -4.38 -26.89 -2.95
N THR A 468 -4.89 -27.94 -2.29
CA THR A 468 -5.64 -29.02 -2.96
C THR A 468 -7.15 -28.78 -2.97
N THR A 469 -7.63 -27.79 -2.23
CA THR A 469 -9.05 -27.43 -2.11
C THR A 469 -9.22 -25.93 -2.08
N ASP A 470 -10.37 -25.46 -2.55
CA ASP A 470 -10.79 -24.07 -2.37
C ASP A 470 -11.13 -23.79 -0.89
N ALA A 471 -10.80 -22.58 -0.43
CA ALA A 471 -11.39 -21.99 0.76
C ALA A 471 -12.91 -21.93 0.59
N THR A 472 -13.67 -22.00 1.69
CA THR A 472 -15.15 -22.02 1.60
C THR A 472 -15.70 -20.77 0.91
N ALA A 473 -15.11 -19.60 1.17
CA ALA A 473 -15.47 -18.35 0.48
C ALA A 473 -15.27 -18.45 -1.04
N VAL A 474 -14.16 -19.03 -1.49
CA VAL A 474 -13.86 -19.23 -2.92
C VAL A 474 -14.84 -20.20 -3.54
N ALA A 475 -15.11 -21.34 -2.89
CA ALA A 475 -16.09 -22.31 -3.36
C ALA A 475 -17.49 -21.68 -3.53
N ARG A 476 -17.90 -20.82 -2.59
CA ARG A 476 -19.18 -20.07 -2.67
C ARG A 476 -19.20 -19.08 -3.83
N LEU A 477 -18.12 -18.33 -4.05
CA LEU A 477 -18.00 -17.41 -5.19
C LEU A 477 -18.09 -18.16 -6.53
N ARG A 478 -17.38 -19.28 -6.66
CA ARG A 478 -17.42 -20.15 -7.85
C ARG A 478 -18.81 -20.72 -8.08
N ALA A 479 -19.48 -21.18 -7.02
CA ALA A 479 -20.86 -21.69 -7.10
C ALA A 479 -21.87 -20.60 -7.51
N ALA A 480 -21.64 -19.34 -7.12
CA ALA A 480 -22.42 -18.19 -7.59
C ALA A 480 -22.11 -17.79 -9.05
N GLY A 481 -21.12 -18.41 -9.68
CA GLY A 481 -20.71 -18.22 -11.07
C GLY A 481 -19.66 -17.15 -11.28
N ALA A 482 -18.98 -16.68 -10.23
CA ALA A 482 -17.91 -15.70 -10.36
C ALA A 482 -16.71 -16.27 -11.14
N VAL A 483 -16.07 -15.39 -11.92
CA VAL A 483 -14.79 -15.68 -12.61
C VAL A 483 -13.66 -15.22 -11.70
N ILE A 484 -12.75 -16.11 -11.30
CA ILE A 484 -11.65 -15.73 -10.41
C ILE A 484 -10.45 -15.30 -11.27
N LEU A 485 -10.12 -14.01 -11.25
CA LEU A 485 -9.03 -13.44 -12.04
C LEU A 485 -7.66 -13.90 -11.54
N GLY A 486 -7.42 -13.86 -10.22
CA GLY A 486 -6.09 -14.09 -9.69
C GLY A 486 -5.94 -13.77 -8.20
N LYS A 487 -4.69 -13.73 -7.76
CA LYS A 487 -4.27 -13.51 -6.37
C LYS A 487 -3.65 -12.13 -6.21
N LEU A 488 -4.08 -11.41 -5.19
CA LEU A 488 -3.70 -10.02 -4.92
C LEU A 488 -2.60 -9.94 -3.86
N ASN A 489 -1.76 -8.93 -4.00
CA ASN A 489 -0.66 -8.62 -3.09
C ASN A 489 -1.20 -8.14 -1.73
N LEU A 490 -0.35 -8.23 -0.72
CA LEU A 490 -0.67 -8.01 0.67
C LEU A 490 0.57 -7.63 1.48
N SER A 491 0.37 -7.29 2.75
CA SER A 491 1.45 -7.42 3.74
C SER A 491 1.75 -8.89 3.95
N GLU A 492 3.01 -9.31 3.85
CA GLU A 492 3.38 -10.72 4.01
C GLU A 492 2.84 -11.30 5.32
N PHE A 493 2.20 -12.47 5.23
CA PHE A 493 1.46 -13.13 6.32
C PHE A 493 0.42 -12.25 7.03
N ALA A 494 -0.15 -11.27 6.32
CA ALA A 494 -1.10 -10.29 6.84
C ALA A 494 -0.54 -9.35 7.91
N TRP A 495 0.78 -9.29 8.09
CA TRP A 495 1.39 -8.80 9.32
C TRP A 495 1.21 -7.32 9.63
N SER A 496 1.38 -6.44 8.63
CA SER A 496 1.23 -4.99 8.83
C SER A 496 -0.15 -4.51 8.42
N GLY A 497 -0.78 -3.72 9.30
CA GLY A 497 -1.98 -2.93 9.01
C GLY A 497 -1.70 -1.67 8.17
N ASN A 498 -0.44 -1.29 8.00
CA ASN A 498 -0.06 0.01 7.43
C ASN A 498 0.59 -0.08 6.07
N TYR A 499 1.15 -1.23 5.71
CA TYR A 499 1.85 -1.44 4.44
C TYR A 499 1.52 -2.79 3.84
N SER A 500 1.42 -2.84 2.52
CA SER A 500 1.27 -4.08 1.77
C SER A 500 2.52 -4.39 0.97
N GLN A 501 3.57 -4.76 1.70
CA GLN A 501 4.84 -5.24 1.18
C GLN A 501 4.95 -6.75 1.40
N SER A 502 5.38 -7.48 0.37
CA SER A 502 5.60 -8.92 0.47
C SER A 502 6.82 -9.40 -0.28
N GLY A 503 7.43 -10.50 0.16
CA GLY A 503 8.57 -11.11 -0.53
C GLY A 503 8.25 -11.58 -1.96
N VAL A 504 7.00 -11.93 -2.27
CA VAL A 504 6.59 -12.36 -3.62
C VAL A 504 6.29 -11.17 -4.52
N GLY A 505 5.64 -10.14 -3.99
CA GLY A 505 5.09 -9.05 -4.79
C GLY A 505 5.86 -7.75 -4.76
N GLY A 506 6.63 -7.48 -3.71
CA GLY A 506 7.04 -6.11 -3.37
C GLY A 506 5.88 -5.32 -2.74
N SER A 507 5.95 -3.99 -2.82
CA SER A 507 5.02 -3.03 -2.21
C SER A 507 3.86 -2.67 -3.12
N THR A 508 2.64 -2.62 -2.58
CA THR A 508 1.44 -2.15 -3.27
C THR A 508 1.20 -0.66 -3.01
N TYR A 509 0.81 0.08 -4.04
CA TYR A 509 0.61 1.53 -3.98
C TYR A 509 -0.85 1.96 -4.03
N ASN A 510 -1.14 3.12 -3.44
CA ASN A 510 -2.48 3.70 -3.40
C ASN A 510 -2.86 4.34 -4.76
N PRO A 511 -4.00 4.00 -5.37
CA PRO A 511 -4.40 4.57 -6.65
C PRO A 511 -4.79 6.06 -6.59
N TYR A 512 -5.02 6.64 -5.40
CA TYR A 512 -5.27 8.08 -5.26
C TYR A 512 -3.97 8.89 -5.26
N ASP A 513 -2.87 8.28 -4.83
CA ASP A 513 -1.52 8.85 -4.82
C ASP A 513 -0.50 7.70 -4.75
N THR A 514 0.20 7.43 -5.86
CA THR A 514 1.09 6.27 -5.94
C THR A 514 2.33 6.41 -5.05
N ASP A 515 2.59 7.58 -4.48
CA ASP A 515 3.64 7.76 -3.47
C ASP A 515 3.25 7.14 -2.12
N ARG A 516 1.99 6.75 -1.95
CA ARG A 516 1.44 6.31 -0.67
C ARG A 516 1.15 4.84 -0.61
N SER A 517 1.19 4.36 0.63
CA SER A 517 0.75 3.03 0.99
C SER A 517 -0.75 2.87 0.69
N ALA A 518 -1.11 1.71 0.12
CA ALA A 518 -2.49 1.25 0.05
C ALA A 518 -3.00 0.71 1.40
N ALA A 519 -2.35 1.07 2.52
CA ALA A 519 -2.46 0.43 3.82
C ALA A 519 -2.14 -1.07 3.76
N GLY A 520 -2.37 -1.76 4.87
CA GLY A 520 -2.18 -3.19 4.96
C GLY A 520 -3.25 -3.86 5.83
N SER A 521 -3.34 -5.17 5.77
CA SER A 521 -2.58 -6.04 4.90
C SER A 521 -3.27 -6.32 3.56
N SER A 522 -4.51 -5.87 3.32
CA SER A 522 -5.21 -6.13 2.04
C SER A 522 -4.97 -5.05 0.97
N GLY A 523 -3.80 -4.41 0.92
CA GLY A 523 -3.55 -3.28 0.02
C GLY A 523 -3.74 -3.64 -1.46
N GLY A 524 -3.37 -4.84 -1.91
CA GLY A 524 -3.65 -5.29 -3.29
C GLY A 524 -5.14 -5.40 -3.59
N THR A 525 -5.94 -5.85 -2.61
CA THR A 525 -7.42 -5.82 -2.65
C THR A 525 -7.95 -4.41 -2.79
N GLY A 526 -7.46 -3.47 -1.97
CA GLY A 526 -7.84 -2.06 -2.02
C GLY A 526 -7.48 -1.38 -3.34
N ALA A 527 -6.20 -1.43 -3.71
CA ALA A 527 -5.67 -0.76 -4.90
C ALA A 527 -6.34 -1.26 -6.19
N SER A 528 -6.43 -2.58 -6.38
CA SER A 528 -7.03 -3.17 -7.57
C SER A 528 -8.51 -2.83 -7.72
N THR A 529 -9.28 -2.88 -6.62
CA THR A 529 -10.71 -2.60 -6.66
C THR A 529 -10.98 -1.12 -6.89
N ALA A 530 -10.26 -0.23 -6.20
CA ALA A 530 -10.42 1.22 -6.35
C ALA A 530 -10.08 1.69 -7.76
N ALA A 531 -9.07 1.09 -8.39
CA ALA A 531 -8.68 1.35 -9.79
C ALA A 531 -9.52 0.58 -10.82
N SER A 532 -10.62 -0.09 -10.44
CA SER A 532 -11.47 -0.89 -11.33
C SER A 532 -10.67 -1.93 -12.14
N LEU A 533 -9.73 -2.64 -11.52
CA LEU A 533 -9.00 -3.77 -12.11
C LEU A 533 -9.73 -5.11 -11.93
N ASN A 534 -10.81 -5.10 -11.15
CA ASN A 534 -11.78 -6.18 -10.97
C ASN A 534 -13.15 -5.60 -10.61
N ALA A 535 -14.20 -6.42 -10.68
CA ALA A 535 -15.55 -6.01 -10.27
C ALA A 535 -15.59 -5.73 -8.76
N PHE A 536 -15.07 -6.67 -7.98
CA PHE A 536 -14.74 -6.51 -6.57
C PHE A 536 -13.68 -7.55 -6.20
N SER A 537 -13.15 -7.47 -4.97
CA SER A 537 -12.22 -8.48 -4.50
C SER A 537 -12.42 -8.84 -3.04
N MET A 538 -11.83 -9.97 -2.64
CA MET A 538 -11.89 -10.50 -1.28
C MET A 538 -10.64 -10.11 -0.51
N GLY A 539 -10.80 -9.50 0.66
CA GLY A 539 -9.74 -9.19 1.61
C GLY A 539 -9.89 -9.97 2.91
N THR A 540 -8.98 -9.77 3.87
CA THR A 540 -9.08 -10.33 5.23
C THR A 540 -8.72 -9.28 6.27
N ASP A 541 -9.16 -9.47 7.51
CA ASP A 541 -8.98 -8.52 8.61
C ASP A 541 -8.78 -9.21 9.95
N SER A 542 -7.66 -8.90 10.61
CA SER A 542 -7.45 -9.18 12.04
C SER A 542 -7.62 -7.89 12.85
N CYS A 543 -7.05 -6.79 12.36
CA CYS A 543 -7.40 -5.42 12.72
C CYS A 543 -6.95 -4.51 11.58
N GLY A 544 -7.87 -3.83 10.89
CA GLY A 544 -7.54 -2.77 9.94
C GLY A 544 -7.38 -3.21 8.47
N SER A 545 -7.08 -4.48 8.23
CA SER A 545 -6.77 -4.99 6.90
C SER A 545 -7.94 -5.05 5.91
N LEU A 546 -9.19 -4.98 6.35
CA LEU A 546 -10.34 -4.66 5.49
C LEU A 546 -10.69 -3.17 5.62
N GLN A 547 -10.95 -2.73 6.85
CA GLN A 547 -11.52 -1.41 7.12
C GLN A 547 -10.55 -0.26 6.83
N GLY A 548 -9.33 -0.27 7.36
CA GLY A 548 -8.35 0.79 7.15
C GLY A 548 -7.89 0.86 5.70
N VAL A 549 -7.69 -0.29 5.06
CA VAL A 549 -7.46 -0.35 3.60
C VAL A 549 -8.62 0.29 2.84
N SER A 550 -9.87 -0.03 3.18
CA SER A 550 -11.04 0.57 2.52
C SER A 550 -11.13 2.07 2.78
N GLY A 551 -10.78 2.51 3.99
CA GLY A 551 -10.73 3.92 4.39
C GLY A 551 -9.77 4.72 3.52
N VAL A 552 -8.55 4.22 3.28
CA VAL A 552 -7.51 4.93 2.50
C VAL A 552 -7.59 4.68 0.99
N THR A 553 -8.34 3.69 0.53
CA THR A 553 -8.54 3.39 -0.91
C THR A 553 -9.95 3.73 -1.40
N GLY A 554 -10.77 4.38 -0.57
CA GLY A 554 -12.10 4.86 -0.97
C GLY A 554 -13.05 3.74 -1.39
N LEU A 555 -13.10 2.68 -0.59
CA LEU A 555 -13.95 1.50 -0.80
C LEU A 555 -14.91 1.27 0.36
N ASP A 556 -15.86 0.37 0.12
CA ASP A 556 -16.79 -0.14 1.10
C ASP A 556 -16.46 -1.59 1.45
N THR A 557 -16.56 -1.95 2.73
CA THR A 557 -16.33 -3.31 3.20
C THR A 557 -17.19 -3.63 4.42
N ILE A 558 -17.35 -4.92 4.69
CA ILE A 558 -17.98 -5.41 5.90
C ILE A 558 -17.06 -6.39 6.61
N ARG A 559 -16.76 -6.07 7.87
CA ARG A 559 -16.31 -7.04 8.85
C ARG A 559 -17.56 -7.64 9.48
N ALA A 560 -18.01 -8.77 8.93
CA ALA A 560 -19.26 -9.39 9.36
C ALA A 560 -19.19 -9.85 10.83
N THR A 561 -20.36 -10.04 11.44
CA THR A 561 -20.48 -10.70 12.76
C THR A 561 -19.62 -11.95 12.76
N ARG A 562 -18.77 -12.12 13.78
CA ARG A 562 -17.87 -13.26 13.86
C ARG A 562 -18.66 -14.57 13.80
N GLY A 563 -18.37 -15.36 12.76
CA GLY A 563 -19.09 -16.60 12.46
C GLY A 563 -20.17 -16.46 11.38
N LEU A 564 -20.44 -15.29 10.80
CA LEU A 564 -21.38 -15.19 9.67
C LEU A 564 -20.81 -15.77 8.37
N THR A 565 -19.52 -15.54 8.13
CA THR A 565 -18.75 -16.04 6.99
C THR A 565 -17.66 -17.00 7.48
N SER A 566 -17.39 -18.06 6.70
CA SER A 566 -16.38 -19.08 7.06
C SER A 566 -14.95 -18.60 6.80
N LEU A 567 -14.04 -18.96 7.70
CA LEU A 567 -12.58 -18.80 7.55
C LEU A 567 -11.86 -20.09 7.11
N ALA A 568 -12.59 -21.17 6.83
CA ALA A 568 -11.97 -22.42 6.40
C ALA A 568 -11.21 -22.24 5.07
N GLY A 569 -9.90 -22.55 5.10
CA GLY A 569 -8.99 -22.35 3.97
C GLY A 569 -8.51 -20.90 3.79
N VAL A 570 -8.71 -20.04 4.79
CA VAL A 570 -8.12 -18.69 4.83
C VAL A 570 -6.91 -18.70 5.74
N PHE A 571 -5.77 -18.19 5.25
CA PHE A 571 -4.52 -18.09 6.00
C PHE A 571 -4.70 -17.18 7.24
N PRO A 572 -4.32 -17.63 8.45
CA PRO A 572 -4.59 -16.89 9.67
C PRO A 572 -3.47 -15.92 10.07
N LEU A 573 -3.82 -14.97 10.95
CA LEU A 573 -2.87 -14.15 11.71
C LEU A 573 -3.18 -14.17 13.20
N GLU A 574 -4.44 -13.88 13.57
CA GLU A 574 -4.91 -13.99 14.95
C GLU A 574 -6.33 -14.53 14.92
N GLY A 575 -6.48 -15.83 15.19
CA GLY A 575 -7.72 -16.56 15.02
C GLY A 575 -8.89 -15.94 15.79
N PHE A 576 -8.68 -15.26 16.93
CA PHE A 576 -9.73 -14.57 17.69
C PHE A 576 -10.22 -13.26 17.07
N GLN A 577 -9.53 -12.75 16.05
CA GLN A 577 -9.90 -11.53 15.34
C GLN A 577 -9.98 -11.69 13.83
N ASP A 578 -9.53 -12.79 13.25
CA ASP A 578 -9.60 -12.97 11.81
C ASP A 578 -11.04 -12.87 11.29
N SER A 579 -11.17 -12.23 10.13
CA SER A 579 -12.39 -12.03 9.35
C SER A 579 -12.04 -12.02 7.87
N ALA A 580 -13.00 -12.44 7.03
CA ALA A 580 -12.87 -12.54 5.59
C ALA A 580 -14.07 -11.82 4.96
N GLY A 581 -13.81 -10.85 4.08
CA GLY A 581 -14.86 -9.96 3.61
C GLY A 581 -14.60 -9.41 2.20
N PRO A 582 -15.67 -9.10 1.45
CA PRO A 582 -15.55 -8.44 0.16
C PRO A 582 -15.27 -6.94 0.35
N MET A 583 -14.42 -6.39 -0.52
CA MET A 583 -14.18 -4.96 -0.65
C MET A 583 -14.73 -4.51 -2.01
N THR A 584 -15.58 -3.50 -2.02
CA THR A 584 -16.36 -3.10 -3.19
C THR A 584 -16.41 -1.58 -3.36
N ARG A 585 -16.88 -1.10 -4.51
CA ARG A 585 -17.08 0.34 -4.78
C ARG A 585 -18.49 0.83 -4.47
N SER A 586 -19.38 -0.07 -4.04
CA SER A 586 -20.76 0.28 -3.67
C SER A 586 -21.35 -0.66 -2.62
N ILE A 587 -22.20 -0.13 -1.74
CA ILE A 587 -22.87 -0.94 -0.70
C ILE A 587 -23.80 -2.00 -1.32
N THR A 588 -24.30 -1.77 -2.53
CA THR A 588 -25.11 -2.76 -3.25
C THR A 588 -24.29 -3.98 -3.66
N ASP A 589 -23.09 -3.76 -4.19
CA ASP A 589 -22.18 -4.86 -4.53
C ASP A 589 -21.69 -5.58 -3.26
N LEU A 590 -21.44 -4.83 -2.18
CA LEU A 590 -21.08 -5.36 -0.86
C LEU A 590 -22.15 -6.33 -0.32
N ALA A 591 -23.42 -5.91 -0.32
CA ALA A 591 -24.53 -6.74 0.13
C ALA A 591 -24.77 -7.97 -0.77
N THR A 592 -24.54 -7.83 -2.07
CA THR A 592 -24.62 -8.93 -3.04
C THR A 592 -23.54 -9.98 -2.75
N ALA A 593 -22.30 -9.54 -2.54
CA ALA A 593 -21.19 -10.43 -2.19
C ALA A 593 -21.42 -11.10 -0.82
N LEU A 594 -21.85 -10.36 0.21
CA LEU A 594 -22.14 -10.94 1.53
C LEU A 594 -23.23 -12.02 1.44
N THR A 595 -24.25 -11.84 0.60
CA THR A 595 -25.31 -12.83 0.38
C THR A 595 -24.75 -14.16 -0.15
N VAL A 596 -23.74 -14.11 -1.02
CA VAL A 596 -23.06 -15.31 -1.53
C VAL A 596 -22.17 -15.95 -0.45
N LEU A 597 -21.55 -15.14 0.40
CA LEU A 597 -20.53 -15.59 1.34
C LEU A 597 -21.09 -16.08 2.68
N ALA A 598 -22.24 -15.59 3.12
CA ALA A 598 -22.80 -15.90 4.43
C ALA A 598 -23.40 -17.30 4.52
N GLY A 599 -23.33 -17.90 5.71
CA GLY A 599 -24.01 -19.16 6.01
C GLY A 599 -23.10 -20.23 6.60
N THR A 600 -23.72 -21.27 7.15
CA THR A 600 -23.04 -22.32 7.90
C THR A 600 -22.10 -23.15 7.03
N ASP A 601 -20.95 -23.47 7.59
CA ASP A 601 -19.90 -24.33 7.04
C ASP A 601 -19.46 -25.34 8.10
N SER A 602 -19.50 -26.62 7.76
CA SER A 602 -19.06 -27.69 8.67
C SER A 602 -17.56 -27.66 8.97
N LYS A 603 -16.75 -26.96 8.15
CA LYS A 603 -15.31 -26.81 8.37
C LYS A 603 -14.95 -25.67 9.33
N ASP A 604 -15.92 -24.83 9.68
CA ASP A 604 -15.74 -23.71 10.61
C ASP A 604 -16.89 -23.70 11.63
N ALA A 605 -16.61 -24.23 12.82
CA ALA A 605 -17.57 -24.36 13.90
C ALA A 605 -18.18 -23.02 14.36
N LEU A 606 -17.50 -21.88 14.12
CA LEU A 606 -18.05 -20.56 14.47
C LEU A 606 -19.29 -20.21 13.63
N THR A 607 -19.43 -20.84 12.46
CA THR A 607 -20.53 -20.58 11.53
C THR A 607 -21.80 -21.38 11.80
N ALA A 608 -21.85 -22.18 12.86
CA ALA A 608 -22.98 -23.04 13.19
C ALA A 608 -24.33 -22.30 13.26
N LYS A 609 -24.33 -21.00 13.59
CA LYS A 609 -25.54 -20.17 13.69
C LYS A 609 -25.82 -19.31 12.46
N ALA A 610 -24.88 -19.23 11.51
CA ALA A 610 -24.90 -18.25 10.43
C ALA A 610 -26.18 -18.32 9.59
N THR A 611 -26.58 -19.50 9.11
CA THR A 611 -27.73 -19.66 8.22
C THR A 611 -29.04 -19.16 8.84
N ALA A 612 -29.21 -19.29 10.17
CA ALA A 612 -30.39 -18.78 10.88
C ALA A 612 -30.48 -17.24 10.87
N HIS A 613 -29.36 -16.56 10.61
CA HIS A 613 -29.25 -15.11 10.52
C HIS A 613 -29.09 -14.60 9.08
N VAL A 614 -29.11 -15.49 8.07
CA VAL A 614 -29.13 -15.09 6.66
C VAL A 614 -30.58 -14.78 6.26
N PRO A 615 -30.88 -13.56 5.77
CA PRO A 615 -32.23 -13.21 5.32
C PRO A 615 -32.64 -14.04 4.10
N ALA A 616 -33.91 -14.46 4.02
CA ALA A 616 -34.41 -15.31 2.93
C ALA A 616 -34.21 -14.71 1.52
N GLY A 617 -34.27 -13.37 1.39
CA GLY A 617 -34.00 -12.65 0.14
C GLY A 617 -32.56 -12.12 0.00
N GLY A 618 -31.66 -12.48 0.91
CA GLY A 618 -30.31 -11.93 0.98
C GLY A 618 -30.24 -10.53 1.61
N TYR A 619 -29.02 -10.02 1.72
CA TYR A 619 -28.74 -8.74 2.40
C TYR A 619 -29.15 -7.51 1.57
N THR A 620 -29.36 -7.66 0.27
CA THR A 620 -29.87 -6.57 -0.60
C THR A 620 -31.27 -6.11 -0.19
N THR A 621 -32.02 -6.93 0.55
CA THR A 621 -33.36 -6.57 1.08
C THR A 621 -33.35 -5.43 2.11
N PHE A 622 -32.17 -5.11 2.68
CA PHE A 622 -32.00 -4.03 3.65
C PHE A 622 -31.68 -2.67 3.00
N LEU A 623 -31.37 -2.64 1.71
CA LEU A 623 -30.88 -1.45 1.01
C LEU A 623 -32.03 -0.47 0.71
N LYS A 624 -32.34 0.37 1.70
CA LYS A 624 -33.40 1.39 1.62
C LYS A 624 -32.78 2.77 1.77
N ALA A 625 -33.03 3.66 0.80
CA ALA A 625 -32.44 5.00 0.80
C ALA A 625 -32.77 5.79 2.07
N GLY A 626 -33.93 5.57 2.70
CA GLY A 626 -34.34 6.22 3.96
C GLY A 626 -33.98 5.50 5.26
N ALA A 627 -33.10 4.48 5.25
CA ALA A 627 -32.83 3.67 6.45
C ALA A 627 -32.26 4.46 7.65
N LEU A 628 -31.53 5.54 7.41
CA LEU A 628 -31.00 6.44 8.45
C LEU A 628 -32.07 7.28 9.15
N SER A 629 -33.23 7.49 8.52
CA SER A 629 -34.28 8.32 9.10
C SER A 629 -34.76 7.76 10.45
N GLY A 630 -34.75 8.62 11.48
CA GLY A 630 -35.16 8.29 12.83
C GLY A 630 -34.17 7.44 13.63
N LYS A 631 -32.97 7.15 13.10
CA LYS A 631 -31.96 6.34 13.80
C LYS A 631 -31.17 7.18 14.81
N ARG A 632 -30.76 6.59 15.92
CA ARG A 632 -29.80 7.15 16.89
C ARG A 632 -28.43 6.51 16.69
N LEU A 633 -27.45 7.33 16.34
CA LEU A 633 -26.07 6.93 16.13
C LEU A 633 -25.21 7.50 17.26
N GLY A 634 -24.42 6.65 17.91
CA GLY A 634 -23.40 7.09 18.87
C GLY A 634 -22.10 7.41 18.17
N TYR A 635 -21.71 8.67 18.14
CA TYR A 635 -20.42 9.11 17.62
C TYR A 635 -19.32 8.86 18.65
N LEU A 636 -18.26 8.19 18.22
CA LEU A 636 -17.00 8.08 18.96
C LEU A 636 -15.97 9.00 18.30
N ASP A 637 -15.57 10.03 19.03
CA ASP A 637 -14.59 11.03 18.61
C ASP A 637 -13.18 10.45 18.72
N TYR A 638 -12.89 9.49 17.85
CA TYR A 638 -11.60 8.81 17.77
C TYR A 638 -10.69 9.46 16.73
N PHE A 639 -10.57 10.78 16.87
CA PHE A 639 -9.43 11.56 16.44
C PHE A 639 -8.51 11.70 17.65
N PRO A 640 -7.58 10.75 17.90
CA PRO A 640 -6.60 10.95 18.95
C PRO A 640 -5.88 12.28 18.68
N SER A 641 -5.96 13.22 19.63
CA SER A 641 -5.40 14.56 19.50
C SER A 641 -3.92 14.54 19.10
N GLN A 642 -3.44 15.66 18.55
CA GLN A 642 -2.14 15.88 17.89
C GLN A 642 -1.77 14.95 16.74
N TYR A 643 -2.61 14.00 16.29
CA TYR A 643 -2.35 13.17 15.10
C TYR A 643 -3.41 13.23 14.03
N ALA A 644 -4.59 13.73 14.38
CA ALA A 644 -5.66 13.91 13.43
C ALA A 644 -5.27 14.97 12.41
N ASP A 645 -5.14 14.59 11.15
CA ASP A 645 -4.92 15.55 10.09
C ASP A 645 -6.11 16.52 10.07
N ALA A 646 -5.82 17.82 10.05
CA ALA A 646 -6.84 18.85 9.99
C ALA A 646 -7.75 18.66 8.76
N ALA A 647 -7.21 18.16 7.65
CA ALA A 647 -7.95 17.83 6.44
C ALA A 647 -8.95 16.69 6.67
N VAL A 648 -8.51 15.61 7.33
CA VAL A 648 -9.35 14.44 7.62
C VAL A 648 -10.46 14.78 8.62
N SER A 649 -10.13 15.46 9.72
CA SER A 649 -11.11 15.88 10.73
C SER A 649 -12.13 16.90 10.18
N THR A 650 -11.68 17.84 9.34
CA THR A 650 -12.56 18.80 8.63
C THR A 650 -13.52 18.07 7.70
N HIS A 651 -13.02 17.11 6.91
CA HIS A 651 -13.84 16.28 6.04
C HIS A 651 -14.88 15.48 6.83
N PHE A 652 -14.46 14.86 7.95
CA PHE A 652 -15.32 14.04 8.78
C PHE A 652 -16.43 14.84 9.49
N SER A 653 -16.18 16.10 9.82
CA SER A 653 -17.24 17.01 10.28
C SER A 653 -18.38 17.14 9.25
N GLY A 654 -18.03 17.15 7.95
CA GLY A 654 -18.99 17.08 6.85
C GLY A 654 -19.74 15.75 6.79
N VAL A 655 -19.08 14.63 7.10
CA VAL A 655 -19.70 13.30 7.22
C VAL A 655 -20.75 13.27 8.34
N LEU A 656 -20.43 13.81 9.52
CA LEU A 656 -21.37 13.90 10.64
C LEU A 656 -22.57 14.79 10.30
N ALA A 657 -22.35 15.92 9.63
CA ALA A 657 -23.43 16.77 9.13
C ALA A 657 -24.32 16.02 8.13
N LYS A 658 -23.72 15.18 7.27
CA LYS A 658 -24.44 14.38 6.30
C LYS A 658 -25.34 13.32 6.95
N LEU A 659 -24.85 12.62 7.97
CA LEU A 659 -25.65 11.68 8.76
C LEU A 659 -26.87 12.39 9.39
N LYS A 660 -26.66 13.55 10.01
CA LYS A 660 -27.74 14.37 10.61
C LYS A 660 -28.77 14.80 9.55
N SER A 661 -28.31 15.30 8.40
CA SER A 661 -29.20 15.73 7.30
C SER A 661 -29.98 14.58 6.65
N SER A 662 -29.55 13.33 6.85
CA SER A 662 -30.25 12.12 6.39
C SER A 662 -31.35 11.68 7.36
N GLY A 663 -31.60 12.46 8.42
CA GLY A 663 -32.65 12.22 9.41
C GLY A 663 -32.22 11.39 10.63
N ALA A 664 -30.92 11.13 10.80
CA ALA A 664 -30.39 10.46 11.98
C ALA A 664 -30.10 11.46 13.11
N THR A 665 -30.28 11.02 14.35
CA THR A 665 -29.76 11.71 15.54
C THR A 665 -28.35 11.20 15.81
N VAL A 666 -27.35 12.09 15.85
CA VAL A 666 -25.95 11.74 16.15
C VAL A 666 -25.58 12.33 17.50
N VAL A 667 -25.16 11.49 18.44
CA VAL A 667 -24.80 11.87 19.81
C VAL A 667 -23.37 11.45 20.13
N ASP A 668 -22.54 12.37 20.63
CA ASP A 668 -21.22 12.01 21.15
C ASP A 668 -21.37 11.16 22.42
N VAL A 669 -20.77 9.98 22.40
CA VAL A 669 -20.82 9.00 23.49
C VAL A 669 -19.43 8.53 23.91
N THR A 670 -18.37 9.20 23.46
CA THR A 670 -16.97 8.75 23.54
C THR A 670 -16.53 8.44 24.96
N SER A 671 -16.72 9.38 25.89
CA SER A 671 -16.30 9.25 27.29
C SER A 671 -17.03 8.11 28.03
N GLY A 672 -18.35 8.03 27.85
CA GLY A 672 -19.19 6.98 28.43
C GLY A 672 -18.85 5.60 27.85
N PHE A 673 -18.61 5.53 26.54
CA PHE A 673 -18.23 4.30 25.86
C PHE A 673 -16.87 3.78 26.35
N ASN A 674 -15.88 4.66 26.46
CA ASN A 674 -14.56 4.30 27.01
C ASN A 674 -14.72 3.79 28.43
N ALA A 675 -15.40 4.53 29.32
CA ALA A 675 -15.63 4.11 30.70
C ALA A 675 -16.29 2.72 30.81
N ALA A 676 -17.22 2.40 29.90
CA ALA A 676 -17.89 1.10 29.87
C ALA A 676 -16.99 -0.05 29.38
N THR A 677 -16.02 0.22 28.51
CA THR A 677 -15.31 -0.79 27.72
C THR A 677 -13.84 -0.98 28.07
N SER A 678 -13.11 0.06 28.55
CA SER A 678 -11.65 0.03 28.71
C SER A 678 -11.17 -1.20 29.49
N LYS A 679 -11.77 -1.48 30.65
CA LYS A 679 -11.37 -2.62 31.50
C LYS A 679 -11.49 -3.96 30.79
N ARG A 680 -12.50 -4.12 29.92
CA ARG A 680 -12.74 -5.37 29.17
C ARG A 680 -11.76 -5.47 28.00
N SER A 681 -11.46 -4.35 27.35
CA SER A 681 -10.41 -4.30 26.32
C SER A 681 -9.03 -4.63 26.92
N THR A 682 -8.64 -4.04 28.05
CA THR A 682 -7.40 -4.40 28.74
C THR A 682 -7.34 -5.88 29.11
N ALA A 683 -8.45 -6.45 29.61
CA ALA A 683 -8.51 -7.88 29.93
C ALA A 683 -8.40 -8.77 28.68
N TYR A 684 -8.91 -8.31 27.54
CA TYR A 684 -8.77 -9.01 26.26
C TYR A 684 -7.32 -9.04 25.81
N TYR A 685 -6.59 -7.93 25.81
CA TYR A 685 -5.16 -7.95 25.49
C TYR A 685 -4.32 -8.73 26.51
N ALA A 686 -4.68 -8.69 27.80
CA ALA A 686 -4.05 -9.51 28.84
C ALA A 686 -4.42 -11.01 28.77
N SER A 687 -5.26 -11.43 27.81
CA SER A 687 -5.66 -12.82 27.68
C SER A 687 -4.62 -13.70 27.02
N GLY A 688 -3.74 -13.13 26.18
CA GLY A 688 -2.77 -13.86 25.35
C GLY A 688 -2.98 -13.68 23.85
N VAL A 689 -4.07 -13.00 23.43
CA VAL A 689 -4.26 -12.52 22.05
C VAL A 689 -3.02 -11.76 21.56
N TRP A 690 -2.66 -11.91 20.30
CA TRP A 690 -1.44 -11.36 19.66
C TRP A 690 -0.12 -11.91 20.20
N SER A 691 -0.13 -12.95 21.04
CA SER A 691 1.10 -13.60 21.45
C SER A 691 1.69 -14.45 20.32
N SER A 692 3.02 -14.62 20.32
CA SER A 692 3.69 -15.56 19.42
C SER A 692 3.18 -17.00 19.57
N ALA A 693 2.60 -17.35 20.73
CA ALA A 693 1.96 -18.64 20.97
C ALA A 693 0.66 -18.80 20.17
N HIS A 694 -0.22 -17.78 20.18
CA HIS A 694 -1.45 -17.78 19.38
C HIS A 694 -1.13 -17.84 17.88
N TYR A 695 -0.25 -16.97 17.40
CA TYR A 695 0.15 -16.98 16.00
C TYR A 695 0.71 -18.34 15.57
N ARG A 696 1.60 -18.93 16.38
CA ARG A 696 2.14 -20.28 16.16
C ARG A 696 1.03 -21.34 16.07
N HIS A 697 0.07 -21.31 16.99
CA HIS A 697 -1.05 -22.26 17.00
C HIS A 697 -1.85 -22.20 15.70
N ASP A 698 -2.26 -21.00 15.31
CA ASP A 698 -3.14 -20.79 14.17
C ASP A 698 -2.42 -21.14 12.85
N ILE A 699 -1.20 -20.61 12.63
CA ILE A 699 -0.46 -20.88 11.39
C ILE A 699 -0.09 -22.36 11.25
N ASN A 700 0.32 -23.04 12.33
CA ASN A 700 0.65 -24.45 12.25
C ASN A 700 -0.59 -25.31 11.96
N ALA A 701 -1.74 -24.96 12.55
CA ALA A 701 -3.01 -25.64 12.25
C ALA A 701 -3.38 -25.48 10.77
N PHE A 702 -3.25 -24.27 10.21
CA PHE A 702 -3.50 -24.00 8.80
C PHE A 702 -2.56 -24.79 7.87
N LEU A 703 -1.24 -24.70 8.10
CA LEU A 703 -0.23 -25.38 7.28
C LEU A 703 -0.40 -26.91 7.31
N ALA A 704 -0.73 -27.48 8.48
CA ALA A 704 -0.95 -28.91 8.63
C ALA A 704 -2.24 -29.39 7.94
N ALA A 705 -3.29 -28.55 7.88
CA ALA A 705 -4.54 -28.90 7.22
C ALA A 705 -4.41 -28.99 5.69
N ASN A 706 -3.46 -28.27 5.09
CA ASN A 706 -3.30 -28.23 3.64
C ASN A 706 -2.25 -29.24 3.13
N LYS A 707 -2.72 -30.30 2.46
CA LYS A 707 -1.85 -31.38 1.94
C LYS A 707 -0.90 -30.94 0.82
N GLY A 708 -1.25 -29.87 0.10
CA GLY A 708 -0.45 -29.37 -1.02
C GLY A 708 0.66 -28.38 -0.62
N PHE A 709 0.79 -28.08 0.67
CA PHE A 709 1.88 -27.27 1.20
C PHE A 709 3.08 -28.15 1.51
N THR A 710 4.26 -27.76 1.04
CA THR A 710 5.52 -28.44 1.38
C THR A 710 6.03 -28.03 2.75
N VAL A 711 5.79 -26.78 3.14
CA VAL A 711 6.08 -26.22 4.46
C VAL A 711 4.98 -26.61 5.43
N LYS A 712 5.34 -27.12 6.61
CA LYS A 712 4.43 -27.74 7.58
C LYS A 712 4.21 -26.95 8.87
N ASP A 713 5.11 -26.02 9.19
CA ASP A 713 5.03 -25.22 10.41
C ASP A 713 5.79 -23.89 10.28
N VAL A 714 5.56 -22.99 11.25
CA VAL A 714 6.25 -21.69 11.34
C VAL A 714 7.75 -21.83 11.55
N LYS A 715 8.23 -22.95 12.11
CA LYS A 715 9.66 -23.18 12.34
C LYS A 715 10.40 -23.34 11.00
N GLN A 716 9.80 -24.04 10.04
CA GLN A 716 10.33 -24.16 8.68
C GLN A 716 10.29 -22.82 7.93
N ILE A 717 9.25 -22.00 8.14
CA ILE A 717 9.19 -20.64 7.57
C ILE A 717 10.34 -19.80 8.13
N ALA A 718 10.49 -19.72 9.45
CA ALA A 718 11.53 -18.95 10.10
C ALA A 718 12.94 -19.41 9.69
N ALA A 719 13.18 -20.73 9.66
CA ALA A 719 14.47 -21.30 9.27
C ALA A 719 14.83 -21.07 7.79
N SER A 720 13.86 -20.74 6.94
CA SER A 720 14.11 -20.50 5.51
C SER A 720 14.88 -19.20 5.24
N GLY A 721 14.76 -18.19 6.11
CA GLY A 721 15.32 -16.85 5.89
C GLY A 721 14.78 -16.13 4.65
N LYS A 722 13.60 -16.54 4.16
CA LYS A 722 12.95 -16.04 2.94
C LYS A 722 11.80 -15.07 3.20
N ALA A 723 11.46 -14.80 4.46
CA ALA A 723 10.53 -13.74 4.79
C ALA A 723 11.19 -12.37 4.64
N ILE A 724 10.41 -11.31 4.43
CA ILE A 724 10.94 -9.94 4.49
C ILE A 724 11.58 -9.65 5.86
N PRO A 725 12.68 -8.88 5.91
CA PRO A 725 13.55 -8.77 7.10
C PRO A 725 12.81 -8.45 8.40
N PHE A 726 11.81 -7.56 8.35
CA PHE A 726 11.09 -7.11 9.54
C PHE A 726 10.21 -8.20 10.19
N LEU A 727 9.85 -9.24 9.43
CA LEU A 727 9.07 -10.36 9.96
C LEU A 727 9.94 -11.42 10.63
N GLN A 728 11.22 -11.49 10.27
CA GLN A 728 12.09 -12.61 10.62
C GLN A 728 12.16 -12.82 12.14
N SER A 729 12.36 -11.76 12.92
CA SER A 729 12.41 -11.83 14.39
C SER A 729 11.11 -12.35 15.01
N ALA A 730 9.97 -11.93 14.48
CA ALA A 730 8.67 -12.36 14.99
C ALA A 730 8.37 -13.83 14.63
N LEU A 731 8.74 -14.26 13.42
CA LEU A 731 8.67 -15.65 12.99
C LEU A 731 9.56 -16.54 13.86
N GLU A 732 10.77 -16.10 14.20
CA GLU A 732 11.66 -16.82 15.11
C GLU A 732 11.12 -16.90 16.53
N ALA A 733 10.50 -15.83 17.03
CA ALA A 733 9.82 -15.84 18.32
C ALA A 733 8.66 -16.85 18.33
N ALA A 734 7.84 -16.89 17.28
CA ALA A 734 6.77 -17.88 17.12
C ALA A 734 7.30 -19.31 16.97
N ALA A 735 8.42 -19.50 16.27
CA ALA A 735 9.07 -20.81 16.15
C ALA A 735 9.54 -21.36 17.50
N LYS A 736 9.91 -20.49 18.45
CA LYS A 736 10.35 -20.82 19.82
C LYS A 736 9.20 -20.86 20.83
N ALA A 737 8.04 -20.27 20.52
CA ALA A 737 6.88 -20.26 21.39
C ALA A 737 6.30 -21.67 21.63
N LYS A 738 5.59 -21.82 22.76
CA LYS A 738 4.76 -23.00 23.03
C LYS A 738 3.32 -22.70 22.61
N ASP A 739 2.62 -23.69 22.08
CA ASP A 739 1.20 -23.52 21.75
C ASP A 739 0.39 -23.22 23.03
N PRO A 740 -0.66 -22.38 22.95
CA PRO A 740 -1.54 -22.08 24.05
C PRO A 740 -2.31 -23.35 24.45
N SER A 741 -2.58 -23.50 25.75
CA SER A 741 -3.43 -24.57 26.24
C SER A 741 -4.91 -24.30 25.90
N ALA A 742 -5.75 -25.33 26.00
CA ALA A 742 -7.20 -25.15 25.87
C ALA A 742 -7.77 -24.13 26.88
N ALA A 743 -7.14 -24.00 28.06
CA ALA A 743 -7.52 -23.01 29.07
C ALA A 743 -7.16 -21.57 28.64
N ASP A 744 -6.00 -21.37 27.99
CA ASP A 744 -5.58 -20.07 27.47
C ASP A 744 -6.51 -19.59 26.34
N LEU A 745 -6.87 -20.51 25.43
CA LEU A 745 -7.84 -20.24 24.37
C LEU A 745 -9.23 -19.93 24.94
N ALA A 746 -9.69 -20.68 25.96
CA ALA A 746 -10.97 -20.43 26.62
C ALA A 746 -10.98 -19.08 27.36
N LYS A 747 -9.86 -18.68 27.98
CA LYS A 747 -9.69 -17.36 28.62
C LYS A 747 -9.84 -16.24 27.59
N THR A 748 -9.18 -16.36 26.43
CA THR A 748 -9.29 -15.38 25.34
C THR A 748 -10.70 -15.29 24.79
N ALA A 749 -11.35 -16.43 24.55
CA ALA A 749 -12.74 -16.49 24.11
C ALA A 749 -13.70 -15.80 25.10
N ALA A 750 -13.52 -16.03 26.41
CA ALA A 750 -14.31 -15.40 27.45
C ALA A 750 -14.09 -13.89 27.53
N ALA A 751 -12.85 -13.43 27.41
CA ALA A 751 -12.52 -12.00 27.42
C ALA A 751 -13.13 -11.27 26.20
N LYS A 752 -13.03 -11.86 25.00
CA LYS A 752 -13.68 -11.34 23.78
C LYS A 752 -15.20 -11.22 23.96
N LYS A 753 -15.84 -12.28 24.44
CA LYS A 753 -17.29 -12.27 24.70
C LYS A 753 -17.70 -11.20 25.73
N ALA A 754 -16.90 -11.03 26.78
CA ALA A 754 -17.16 -10.00 27.79
C ALA A 754 -17.03 -8.58 27.23
N LEU A 755 -16.08 -8.35 26.31
CA LEU A 755 -15.94 -7.08 25.61
C LEU A 755 -17.12 -6.80 24.68
N ALA A 756 -17.51 -7.76 23.84
CA ALA A 756 -18.68 -7.63 22.96
C ALA A 756 -19.96 -7.31 23.76
N GLY A 757 -20.19 -8.04 24.87
CA GLY A 757 -21.32 -7.79 25.76
C GLY A 757 -21.30 -6.42 26.44
N ALA A 758 -20.12 -5.86 26.73
CA ALA A 758 -20.00 -4.51 27.27
C ALA A 758 -20.39 -3.45 26.23
N ILE A 759 -19.98 -3.61 24.97
CA ILE A 759 -20.33 -2.72 23.86
C ILE A 759 -21.84 -2.79 23.56
N GLU A 760 -22.39 -3.99 23.41
CA GLU A 760 -23.83 -4.17 23.16
C GLU A 760 -24.68 -3.66 24.34
N GLY A 761 -24.23 -3.91 25.57
CA GLY A 761 -24.86 -3.39 26.78
C GLY A 761 -24.87 -1.86 26.82
N PHE A 762 -23.77 -1.22 26.43
CA PHE A 762 -23.67 0.23 26.30
C PHE A 762 -24.64 0.76 25.23
N MET A 763 -24.61 0.19 24.01
CA MET A 763 -25.53 0.60 22.93
C MET A 763 -26.99 0.51 23.36
N LYS A 764 -27.37 -0.58 24.04
CA LYS A 764 -28.73 -0.77 24.56
C LYS A 764 -29.09 0.27 25.62
N ALA A 765 -28.21 0.54 26.58
CA ALA A 765 -28.44 1.52 27.65
C ALA A 765 -28.62 2.95 27.12
N HIS A 766 -27.99 3.27 25.98
CA HIS A 766 -28.05 4.59 25.34
C HIS A 766 -29.03 4.65 24.16
N HIS A 767 -29.80 3.57 23.90
CA HIS A 767 -30.75 3.46 22.79
C HIS A 767 -30.12 3.77 21.42
N LEU A 768 -28.96 3.20 21.14
CA LEU A 768 -28.22 3.39 19.91
C LEU A 768 -28.54 2.28 18.90
N ASP A 769 -28.80 2.67 17.65
CA ASP A 769 -28.94 1.74 16.52
C ASP A 769 -27.58 1.28 15.99
N ALA A 770 -26.58 2.16 16.05
CA ALA A 770 -25.20 1.87 15.69
C ALA A 770 -24.23 2.86 16.37
N LEU A 771 -22.98 2.47 16.52
CA LEU A 771 -21.87 3.39 16.76
C LEU A 771 -21.28 3.83 15.42
N VAL A 772 -20.79 5.07 15.34
CA VAL A 772 -20.13 5.63 14.16
C VAL A 772 -18.83 6.31 14.53
N TYR A 773 -17.79 6.10 13.74
CA TYR A 773 -16.46 6.67 13.98
C TYR A 773 -15.64 6.73 12.68
N PRO A 774 -14.63 7.62 12.60
CA PRO A 774 -13.73 7.66 11.45
C PRO A 774 -12.98 6.35 11.34
N THR A 775 -12.90 5.77 10.13
CA THR A 775 -12.11 4.55 9.91
C THR A 775 -10.61 4.83 9.97
N ASN A 776 -10.20 6.00 9.47
CA ASN A 776 -8.84 6.53 9.52
C ASN A 776 -8.87 7.96 10.08
N ALA A 777 -7.94 8.28 10.98
CA ALA A 777 -7.82 9.58 11.63
C ALA A 777 -6.81 10.50 10.92
N ASP A 778 -6.00 9.95 10.02
CA ASP A 778 -4.98 10.63 9.22
C ASP A 778 -4.91 10.04 7.79
N ASP A 779 -4.14 10.72 6.95
CA ASP A 779 -3.85 10.29 5.59
C ASP A 779 -2.95 9.03 5.56
N PRO A 780 -2.97 8.24 4.48
CA PRO A 780 -2.07 7.09 4.34
C PRO A 780 -0.60 7.51 4.29
N ALA A 781 0.23 6.66 4.90
CA ALA A 781 1.69 6.71 4.90
C ALA A 781 2.29 6.85 3.49
N ILE A 782 3.51 7.40 3.40
CA ILE A 782 4.34 7.21 2.20
C ILE A 782 4.70 5.72 2.11
N ALA A 783 4.69 5.17 0.89
CA ALA A 783 4.81 3.73 0.68
C ALA A 783 6.18 3.13 1.05
N ASP A 784 7.23 3.95 1.09
CA ASP A 784 8.60 3.57 1.44
C ASP A 784 9.03 4.03 2.85
N GLY A 785 8.13 4.70 3.59
CA GLY A 785 8.34 5.12 4.98
C GLY A 785 7.60 4.24 6.00
N ASP A 786 7.69 4.64 7.28
CA ASP A 786 7.29 3.91 8.48
C ASP A 786 6.29 4.69 9.34
N ARG A 787 5.85 5.88 8.91
CA ARG A 787 4.66 6.52 9.51
C ARG A 787 3.42 5.65 9.30
N GLY A 788 3.14 4.75 10.25
CA GLY A 788 1.84 4.11 10.32
C GLY A 788 0.74 5.16 10.32
N PHE A 789 -0.38 4.86 9.67
CA PHE A 789 -1.55 5.72 9.74
C PHE A 789 -2.49 5.18 10.82
N ASN A 790 -3.14 6.09 11.52
CA ASN A 790 -4.04 5.82 12.61
C ASN A 790 -5.39 5.35 12.07
N GLN A 791 -5.56 4.04 12.04
CA GLN A 791 -6.83 3.38 11.73
C GLN A 791 -7.56 2.94 12.99
N ASN A 792 -8.89 3.14 13.02
CA ASN A 792 -9.71 2.87 14.19
C ASN A 792 -10.28 1.44 14.23
N CYS A 793 -9.42 0.42 14.13
CA CYS A 793 -9.85 -0.97 13.91
C CYS A 793 -10.21 -1.80 15.14
N GLN A 794 -9.74 -1.41 16.31
CA GLN A 794 -9.80 -2.26 17.50
C GLN A 794 -11.25 -2.56 17.92
N ILE A 795 -12.21 -1.66 17.68
CA ILE A 795 -13.57 -1.83 18.21
C ILE A 795 -14.26 -3.06 17.59
N SER A 796 -14.33 -3.14 16.26
CA SER A 796 -14.96 -4.27 15.55
C SER A 796 -14.05 -5.50 15.56
N ALA A 797 -12.73 -5.31 15.50
CA ALA A 797 -11.74 -6.38 15.61
C ALA A 797 -11.82 -7.14 16.93
N ASP A 798 -11.62 -6.44 18.04
CA ASP A 798 -11.52 -6.98 19.40
C ASP A 798 -12.85 -7.57 19.85
N SER A 799 -13.98 -6.99 19.48
CA SER A 799 -15.30 -7.48 19.89
C SER A 799 -15.82 -8.62 19.02
N GLY A 800 -15.52 -8.63 17.72
CA GLY A 800 -16.14 -9.54 16.75
C GLY A 800 -17.58 -9.16 16.38
N LEU A 801 -18.01 -7.95 16.75
CA LEU A 801 -19.26 -7.34 16.32
C LEU A 801 -19.15 -6.86 14.86
N PRO A 802 -20.29 -6.79 14.13
CA PRO A 802 -20.26 -6.39 12.74
C PRO A 802 -19.91 -4.91 12.58
N GLY A 803 -19.01 -4.62 11.64
CA GLY A 803 -18.59 -3.28 11.21
C GLY A 803 -18.75 -3.11 9.71
N VAL A 804 -19.40 -2.04 9.26
CA VAL A 804 -19.48 -1.65 7.83
C VAL A 804 -18.72 -0.36 7.63
N THR A 805 -17.62 -0.41 6.90
CA THR A 805 -16.88 0.77 6.45
C THR A 805 -17.44 1.24 5.12
N VAL A 806 -17.64 2.56 5.00
CA VAL A 806 -18.16 3.23 3.80
C VAL A 806 -17.21 4.33 3.37
N ALA A 807 -16.99 4.44 2.06
CA ALA A 807 -16.21 5.51 1.47
C ALA A 807 -16.94 6.86 1.57
N THR A 808 -16.29 7.86 2.15
CA THR A 808 -16.89 9.19 2.38
C THR A 808 -16.34 10.28 1.45
N GLY A 809 -15.65 9.92 0.38
CA GLY A 809 -15.00 10.88 -0.51
C GLY A 809 -13.56 11.17 -0.12
N THR A 810 -13.08 12.35 -0.47
CA THR A 810 -11.67 12.74 -0.31
C THR A 810 -11.55 14.03 0.49
N ASP A 811 -10.52 14.10 1.31
CA ASP A 811 -10.10 15.29 2.05
C ASP A 811 -9.57 16.41 1.12
N THR A 812 -8.97 17.46 1.70
CA THR A 812 -8.37 18.56 0.93
C THR A 812 -7.08 18.20 0.21
N HIS A 813 -6.40 17.12 0.61
CA HIS A 813 -5.22 16.60 -0.08
C HIS A 813 -5.58 15.70 -1.28
N GLY A 814 -6.85 15.27 -1.38
CA GLY A 814 -7.36 14.41 -2.43
C GLY A 814 -7.33 12.92 -2.07
N LEU A 815 -7.14 12.59 -0.78
CA LEU A 815 -7.00 11.26 -0.25
C LEU A 815 -8.30 10.77 0.40
N PRO A 816 -8.64 9.48 0.28
CA PRO A 816 -9.89 8.96 0.82
C PRO A 816 -9.99 8.98 2.35
N VAL A 817 -11.23 9.19 2.83
CA VAL A 817 -11.58 9.07 4.25
C VAL A 817 -12.73 8.09 4.42
N GLY A 818 -12.63 7.19 5.40
CA GLY A 818 -13.64 6.19 5.73
C GLY A 818 -14.52 6.55 6.93
N LEU A 819 -15.75 6.08 6.91
CA LEU A 819 -16.69 6.05 8.05
C LEU A 819 -17.03 4.59 8.36
N GLU A 820 -16.91 4.18 9.61
CA GLU A 820 -17.36 2.87 10.05
C GLU A 820 -18.64 2.97 10.88
N PHE A 821 -19.61 2.11 10.55
CA PHE A 821 -20.78 1.81 11.38
C PHE A 821 -20.55 0.49 12.10
N LEU A 822 -20.65 0.48 13.43
CA LEU A 822 -20.61 -0.74 14.24
C LEU A 822 -21.99 -1.04 14.84
N GLY A 823 -22.41 -2.29 14.74
CA GLY A 823 -23.70 -2.77 15.24
C GLY A 823 -23.56 -3.85 16.31
N ALA A 824 -24.70 -4.29 16.84
CA ALA A 824 -24.77 -5.48 17.68
C ALA A 824 -24.62 -6.76 16.84
N SER A 825 -24.35 -7.90 17.47
CA SER A 825 -24.23 -9.19 16.80
C SER A 825 -25.46 -9.48 15.93
N TRP A 826 -25.23 -9.96 14.71
CA TRP A 826 -26.25 -10.35 13.73
C TRP A 826 -27.12 -9.20 13.20
N THR A 827 -26.67 -7.95 13.36
CA THR A 827 -27.31 -6.76 12.77
C THR A 827 -26.69 -6.36 11.43
N ASP A 828 -25.89 -7.23 10.80
CA ASP A 828 -25.15 -7.00 9.56
C ASP A 828 -26.01 -6.37 8.45
N GLY A 829 -27.22 -6.91 8.24
CA GLY A 829 -28.17 -6.36 7.26
C GLY A 829 -28.65 -4.95 7.61
N GLN A 830 -28.92 -4.68 8.89
CA GLN A 830 -29.34 -3.34 9.34
C GLN A 830 -28.21 -2.33 9.10
N LEU A 831 -26.97 -2.69 9.43
CA LEU A 831 -25.79 -1.86 9.16
C LEU A 831 -25.61 -1.59 7.67
N LEU A 832 -25.74 -2.60 6.81
CA LEU A 832 -25.72 -2.40 5.35
C LEU A 832 -26.82 -1.44 4.89
N GLY A 833 -28.00 -1.48 5.51
CA GLY A 833 -29.07 -0.52 5.26
C GLY A 833 -28.68 0.91 5.63
N LEU A 834 -28.09 1.12 6.81
CA LEU A 834 -27.60 2.43 7.27
C LEU A 834 -26.50 2.98 6.34
N ALA A 835 -25.52 2.14 6.01
CA ALA A 835 -24.43 2.44 5.11
C ALA A 835 -24.92 2.81 3.71
N TYR A 836 -25.86 2.04 3.15
CA TYR A 836 -26.48 2.32 1.86
C TYR A 836 -27.25 3.65 1.89
N SER A 837 -28.03 3.88 2.94
CA SER A 837 -28.74 5.15 3.10
C SER A 837 -27.77 6.33 3.14
N TYR A 838 -26.64 6.22 3.84
CA TYR A 838 -25.58 7.22 3.80
C TYR A 838 -25.02 7.41 2.38
N GLU A 839 -24.58 6.32 1.74
CA GLU A 839 -24.01 6.31 0.38
C GLU A 839 -24.94 7.03 -0.61
N GLN A 840 -26.23 6.68 -0.62
CA GLN A 840 -27.20 7.28 -1.56
C GLN A 840 -27.41 8.77 -1.32
N HIS A 841 -27.41 9.21 -0.05
CA HIS A 841 -27.52 10.65 0.25
C HIS A 841 -26.22 11.39 -0.09
N ALA A 842 -25.06 10.77 0.12
CA ALA A 842 -23.74 11.37 -0.08
C ALA A 842 -23.28 11.37 -1.55
N LYS A 843 -23.88 10.51 -2.39
CA LYS A 843 -23.55 10.37 -3.80
C LYS A 843 -23.53 11.72 -4.53
N GLY A 844 -22.43 12.00 -5.23
CA GLY A 844 -22.24 13.25 -5.99
C GLY A 844 -21.89 14.47 -5.14
N THR A 845 -21.71 14.33 -3.83
CA THR A 845 -21.25 15.41 -2.94
C THR A 845 -19.74 15.32 -2.68
N THR A 846 -19.16 16.31 -1.98
CA THR A 846 -17.76 16.25 -1.55
C THR A 846 -17.49 15.13 -0.55
N VAL A 847 -18.51 14.72 0.20
CA VAL A 847 -18.48 13.66 1.22
C VAL A 847 -19.02 12.32 0.70
N GLY A 848 -19.03 12.11 -0.63
CA GLY A 848 -19.34 10.82 -1.25
C GLY A 848 -18.13 10.25 -1.98
N ARG A 849 -18.11 8.92 -2.16
CA ARG A 849 -17.02 8.22 -2.88
C ARG A 849 -16.67 8.92 -4.21
N LYS A 850 -15.38 9.13 -4.44
CA LYS A 850 -14.82 9.63 -5.71
C LYS A 850 -13.89 8.59 -6.28
N ALA A 851 -13.98 8.29 -7.57
CA ALA A 851 -13.03 7.39 -8.24
C ALA A 851 -11.63 8.03 -8.30
N PRO A 852 -10.55 7.23 -8.24
CA PRO A 852 -9.19 7.75 -8.39
C PRO A 852 -8.99 8.31 -9.80
N LYS A 853 -8.24 9.42 -9.90
CA LYS A 853 -7.92 10.06 -11.18
C LYS A 853 -6.96 9.18 -12.00
N GLY A 854 -7.12 9.16 -13.32
CA GLY A 854 -6.22 8.42 -14.22
C GLY A 854 -6.66 6.99 -14.56
N TYR A 855 -7.61 6.42 -13.81
CA TYR A 855 -8.08 5.04 -13.99
C TYR A 855 -9.44 4.95 -14.73
N GLY A 856 -9.71 5.88 -15.65
CA GLY A 856 -10.88 5.85 -16.52
C GLY A 856 -10.86 4.68 -17.51
N ASN A 857 -11.87 4.56 -18.37
CA ASN A 857 -11.89 3.51 -19.40
C ASN A 857 -10.74 3.68 -20.41
N LEU A 858 -10.12 2.55 -20.79
CA LEU A 858 -9.07 2.52 -21.81
C LEU A 858 -9.65 2.87 -23.19
N ALA A 859 -8.82 3.46 -24.05
CA ALA A 859 -9.18 3.69 -25.44
C ALA A 859 -9.26 2.36 -26.20
N TYR A 860 -10.28 2.19 -27.03
CA TYR A 860 -10.42 0.98 -27.85
C TYR A 860 -9.39 0.95 -28.99
N ALA A 861 -8.59 -0.12 -29.06
CA ALA A 861 -7.67 -0.34 -30.17
C ALA A 861 -8.47 -0.63 -31.45
N ARG A 862 -8.47 0.32 -32.40
CA ARG A 862 -8.92 0.02 -33.77
C ARG A 862 -7.84 -0.84 -34.42
N VAL A 863 -8.05 -2.14 -34.46
CA VAL A 863 -7.28 -3.03 -35.33
C VAL A 863 -7.59 -2.60 -36.76
N SER A 864 -6.62 -1.99 -37.43
CA SER A 864 -6.71 -1.57 -38.85
C SER A 864 -6.45 -2.74 -39.77
#